data_AF-A0A067JZD0-F1
#
_entry.id   AF-A0A067JZD0-F1
#
_cell.length_a   1.000
_cell.length_b   1.000
_cell.length_c   1.000
_cell.angle_alpha   90.00
_cell.angle_beta   90.00
_cell.angle_gamma   90.00
#
_symmetry.space_group_name_H-M   'P 1'
#
loop_
_entity.id
_entity.type
_entity.pdbx_description
1 polymer ?
#
loop_
_entity_poly.entity_id
_entity_poly.type
_entity_poly.pdbx_seq_one_letter_code
_entity_poly.pdbx_strand_id
1 'polypeptide(L)'
;MSAKSLLPAILFFSFSFLFSIPCSSLPLSTNGKWIVDSKTGQRVKLACVNWPAHLEPMVAEGFREQSLKRIVEQIVKQKYNCVRLTWATFMFTRYANITVKQSFQTLKLTETTGGIKKHNLFLYSMTLVQAFEAVIDELGNQGVMAVLDCQVSKPSWCCGERDGNAFFGDTSFDVQEWIQGLTKVAELVKSKPHVVGISTRNELRGPLSNVDDWYKYINEGASAIHKANPDVLIFVSGLGYATDLTFLKRQSLGTNYDNKLVYEAHWYAFSWGQKSDWDVKDINQVCKDKLDSFISKTGFITTLENPFPLFLGEFGFSQRGLDLSEDHFLSCFLAYASDIDLDWAIWGLQGSYYIRNNKEYADEHFGVLDSYWNRVRSPFMENRLNFVKQKLQDPTSDFYQSYVIFHPQSGACISTNERGEIYADSCDNPNQWEHAEDGHPIRLHSTNLCIEAIGDGLSPVLSENCSGQKSSWKLLSATKLHVAVIDESGQSLCLHKDSPYTSTILTIKCSLTFEDDPCMKDPQKDSTTQWFKLVQTNKSSWKLLSATKLNVAVIDESGQSLCLHKDSPYTSAILTIKCSLTFEDDPCMKDPQKDSTTQWFKLVQTNLLVLTTNVESRAIGELLIPINLTSKLVSFLRKWCEYGLLESKFVSGNSKLGEAISKFAGEFGLVQSKSDERCLPALWPQVLLLNLTWNGGCALGKVIGISTRNEIRGPRSNEEDWYKYMEQGIETIQKANPPVLIFASGLGYAVGHGGYWNMEDVNGVCYNETQRIFNQTGFVMNAEKPFPMFMGEFGLDQRAFSRGDERFLACFLAYAAEFDLEWVLWAWQEYQRRMELIKLKLQDPSLKSQVSHIMFHPQSGTCINADGTERISAGDCKAPSHWVHTRDGDPIRLKGKRLCIKVVSDGWEPMLSEDCSSEQSSWKSFPRPSFTWLP
;
A
#
# COMPACT_ATOMS: atom_id res chain seq x y z
N MET A 1 -5.92 -9.31 -53.23
CA MET A 1 -6.73 -9.43 -51.99
C MET A 1 -6.75 -8.06 -51.33
N SER A 2 -7.94 -7.47 -51.14
CA SER A 2 -8.08 -6.03 -50.82
C SER A 2 -7.95 -5.74 -49.32
N ALA A 3 -7.38 -4.58 -49.00
CA ALA A 3 -7.08 -4.05 -47.66
C ALA A 3 -8.29 -3.84 -46.71
N LYS A 4 -9.48 -4.36 -47.03
CA LYS A 4 -10.72 -4.18 -46.25
C LYS A 4 -11.00 -5.26 -45.20
N SER A 5 -10.17 -6.31 -45.10
CA SER A 5 -10.32 -7.37 -44.08
C SER A 5 -9.31 -7.30 -42.94
N LEU A 6 -8.36 -6.36 -42.94
CA LEU A 6 -7.37 -6.21 -41.87
C LEU A 6 -7.82 -5.25 -40.74
N LEU A 7 -8.67 -4.26 -41.02
CA LEU A 7 -9.04 -3.22 -40.05
C LEU A 7 -9.89 -3.72 -38.85
N PRO A 8 -10.89 -4.62 -39.02
CA PRO A 8 -11.68 -5.11 -37.90
C PRO A 8 -10.86 -5.99 -36.95
N ALA A 9 -9.88 -6.73 -37.48
CA ALA A 9 -8.98 -7.55 -36.68
C ALA A 9 -7.99 -6.70 -35.87
N ILE A 10 -7.51 -5.59 -36.44
CA ILE A 10 -6.61 -4.66 -35.74
C ILE A 10 -7.34 -3.89 -34.63
N LEU A 11 -8.62 -3.53 -34.83
CA LEU A 11 -9.46 -2.86 -33.82
C LEU A 11 -9.95 -3.80 -32.70
N PHE A 12 -10.20 -5.08 -32.98
CA PHE A 12 -10.51 -6.07 -31.94
C PHE A 12 -9.28 -6.40 -31.07
N PHE A 13 -8.09 -6.48 -31.68
CA PHE A 13 -6.85 -6.71 -30.94
C PHE A 13 -6.37 -5.51 -30.11
N SER A 14 -6.78 -4.28 -30.45
CA SER A 14 -6.44 -3.08 -29.68
C SER A 14 -7.42 -2.78 -28.54
N PHE A 15 -8.60 -3.39 -28.51
CA PHE A 15 -9.58 -3.20 -27.43
C PHE A 15 -9.44 -4.19 -26.26
N SER A 16 -8.80 -5.34 -26.46
CA SER A 16 -8.50 -6.30 -25.37
C SER A 16 -7.39 -5.83 -24.42
N PHE A 17 -6.70 -4.73 -24.74
CA PHE A 17 -5.60 -4.18 -23.92
C PHE A 17 -6.04 -3.11 -22.89
N LEU A 18 -7.31 -2.70 -22.87
CA LEU A 18 -7.78 -1.59 -22.01
C LEU A 18 -8.65 -2.00 -20.81
N PHE A 19 -8.85 -3.30 -20.57
CA PHE A 19 -9.65 -3.83 -19.45
C PHE A 19 -8.94 -4.88 -18.60
N SER A 20 -7.62 -4.84 -18.52
CA SER A 20 -6.87 -5.58 -17.52
C SER A 20 -6.27 -4.55 -16.57
N ILE A 21 -6.63 -4.58 -15.30
CA ILE A 21 -5.80 -3.99 -14.24
C ILE A 21 -4.41 -4.58 -14.49
N PRO A 22 -3.38 -3.79 -14.87
CA PRO A 22 -2.05 -4.35 -14.91
C PRO A 22 -1.71 -4.72 -13.47
N CYS A 23 -1.71 -6.02 -13.18
CA CYS A 23 -0.84 -6.58 -12.16
C CYS A 23 0.51 -5.88 -12.33
N SER A 24 1.06 -5.32 -11.25
CA SER A 24 2.46 -4.90 -11.23
C SER A 24 3.32 -6.15 -11.28
N SER A 25 3.47 -6.65 -12.48
CA SER A 25 4.43 -7.65 -12.90
C SER A 25 4.71 -7.41 -14.37
N LEU A 26 5.24 -6.22 -14.64
CA LEU A 26 6.07 -5.99 -15.80
C LEU A 26 7.35 -6.84 -15.63
N PRO A 27 8.06 -7.21 -16.71
CA PRO A 27 9.24 -8.07 -16.57
C PRO A 27 10.16 -7.51 -15.48
N LEU A 28 10.50 -8.32 -14.48
CA LEU A 28 11.43 -7.91 -13.44
C LEU A 28 12.87 -8.02 -13.95
N SER A 29 13.76 -7.27 -13.35
CA SER A 29 15.20 -7.26 -13.65
C SER A 29 15.97 -7.22 -12.33
N THR A 30 17.28 -7.38 -12.40
CA THR A 30 18.19 -7.20 -11.26
C THR A 30 18.99 -5.91 -11.40
N ASN A 31 19.28 -5.26 -10.27
CA ASN A 31 20.16 -4.11 -10.18
C ASN A 31 20.97 -4.20 -8.88
N GLY A 32 22.22 -4.63 -8.98
CA GLY A 32 23.03 -5.00 -7.81
C GLY A 32 22.32 -6.09 -7.00
N LYS A 33 22.17 -5.87 -5.68
CA LYS A 33 21.47 -6.80 -4.78
C LYS A 33 19.94 -6.78 -4.88
N TRP A 34 19.35 -5.92 -5.73
CA TRP A 34 17.91 -5.66 -5.74
C TRP A 34 17.21 -6.32 -6.92
N ILE A 35 16.01 -6.86 -6.66
CA ILE A 35 15.03 -7.15 -7.70
C ILE A 35 14.24 -5.87 -7.97
N VAL A 36 14.17 -5.45 -9.23
CA VAL A 36 13.55 -4.20 -9.66
C VAL A 36 12.58 -4.41 -10.81
N ASP A 37 11.62 -3.52 -10.94
CA ASP A 37 10.83 -3.40 -12.16
C ASP A 37 11.75 -2.95 -13.32
N SER A 38 11.75 -3.69 -14.43
CA SER A 38 12.69 -3.43 -15.54
C SER A 38 12.51 -2.08 -16.23
N LYS A 39 11.31 -1.47 -16.15
CA LYS A 39 11.01 -0.22 -16.85
C LYS A 39 11.32 1.01 -15.99
N THR A 40 10.97 0.95 -14.72
CA THR A 40 11.05 2.06 -13.78
C THR A 40 12.30 2.02 -12.93
N GLY A 41 12.93 0.85 -12.79
CA GLY A 41 14.06 0.63 -11.88
C GLY A 41 13.67 0.58 -10.40
N GLN A 42 12.37 0.69 -10.07
CA GLN A 42 11.91 0.68 -8.69
C GLN A 42 12.08 -0.71 -8.07
N ARG A 43 12.50 -0.75 -6.80
CA ARG A 43 12.60 -1.99 -6.05
C ARG A 43 11.23 -2.67 -5.91
N VAL A 44 11.21 -3.97 -6.17
CA VAL A 44 10.05 -4.86 -5.98
C VAL A 44 10.42 -5.91 -4.93
N LYS A 45 9.76 -5.86 -3.76
CA LYS A 45 9.91 -6.86 -2.69
C LYS A 45 9.21 -8.16 -3.09
N LEU A 46 9.84 -9.32 -2.91
CA LEU A 46 9.18 -10.62 -2.99
C LEU A 46 8.97 -11.16 -1.58
N ALA A 47 7.72 -11.20 -1.15
CA ALA A 47 7.27 -11.80 0.10
C ALA A 47 6.30 -12.92 -0.24
N CYS A 48 6.85 -14.12 -0.47
CA CYS A 48 6.10 -15.21 -1.05
C CYS A 48 5.70 -16.29 -0.03
N VAL A 49 4.78 -17.14 -0.46
CA VAL A 49 4.48 -18.42 0.20
C VAL A 49 4.73 -19.57 -0.79
N ASN A 50 5.29 -20.68 -0.32
CA ASN A 50 5.47 -21.88 -1.14
C ASN A 50 4.14 -22.63 -1.28
N TRP A 51 3.74 -22.99 -2.51
CA TRP A 51 2.55 -23.81 -2.76
C TRP A 51 2.95 -25.12 -3.49
N PRO A 52 2.82 -26.28 -2.82
CA PRO A 52 3.10 -27.57 -3.43
C PRO A 52 2.15 -27.94 -4.57
N ALA A 53 2.70 -28.18 -5.77
CA ALA A 53 2.02 -28.87 -6.88
C ALA A 53 2.89 -29.96 -7.52
N HIS A 54 4.06 -30.27 -6.94
CA HIS A 54 5.04 -31.23 -7.43
C HIS A 54 4.85 -32.67 -6.91
N LEU A 55 3.95 -32.89 -5.95
CA LEU A 55 3.74 -34.19 -5.30
C LEU A 55 3.11 -35.22 -6.25
N GLU A 56 2.97 -36.47 -5.81
CA GLU A 56 2.50 -37.60 -6.63
C GLU A 56 1.25 -37.30 -7.47
N PRO A 57 0.22 -36.59 -6.95
CA PRO A 57 -0.94 -36.22 -7.76
C PRO A 57 -0.64 -35.21 -8.88
N MET A 58 0.44 -34.43 -8.74
CA MET A 58 0.87 -33.33 -9.61
C MET A 58 -0.23 -32.29 -9.84
N VAL A 59 -0.96 -31.98 -8.77
CA VAL A 59 -2.00 -30.95 -8.71
C VAL A 59 -1.71 -30.15 -7.44
N ALA A 60 -1.88 -28.83 -7.50
CA ALA A 60 -1.68 -27.99 -6.33
C ALA A 60 -2.55 -28.47 -5.16
N GLU A 61 -1.96 -28.54 -3.96
CA GLU A 61 -2.65 -29.02 -2.77
C GLU A 61 -3.85 -28.12 -2.40
N GLY A 62 -4.87 -28.69 -1.73
CA GLY A 62 -5.98 -27.93 -1.13
C GLY A 62 -7.31 -27.88 -1.90
N PHE A 63 -7.37 -28.28 -3.17
CA PHE A 63 -8.60 -28.22 -3.99
C PHE A 63 -9.73 -29.17 -3.56
N ARG A 64 -9.43 -30.11 -2.67
CA ARG A 64 -10.47 -30.88 -1.97
C ARG A 64 -11.25 -29.99 -1.00
N GLU A 65 -10.57 -29.10 -0.31
CA GLU A 65 -11.09 -28.36 0.84
C GLU A 65 -11.73 -27.04 0.43
N GLN A 66 -11.14 -26.32 -0.52
CA GLN A 66 -11.59 -25.00 -0.97
C GLN A 66 -11.51 -24.81 -2.49
N SER A 67 -12.24 -23.82 -3.01
CA SER A 67 -12.09 -23.40 -4.41
C SER A 67 -10.73 -22.73 -4.63
N LEU A 68 -10.16 -22.86 -5.83
CA LEU A 68 -8.92 -22.21 -6.23
C LEU A 68 -8.94 -20.71 -5.94
N LYS A 69 -10.01 -20.02 -6.36
CA LYS A 69 -10.24 -18.59 -6.07
C LYS A 69 -10.12 -18.27 -4.57
N ARG A 70 -10.76 -19.07 -3.71
CA ARG A 70 -10.75 -18.84 -2.26
C ARG A 70 -9.39 -19.10 -1.62
N ILE A 71 -8.61 -20.05 -2.14
CA ILE A 71 -7.24 -20.27 -1.66
C ILE A 71 -6.38 -19.05 -1.99
N VAL A 72 -6.45 -18.54 -3.22
CA VAL A 72 -5.72 -17.33 -3.62
C VAL A 72 -6.18 -16.09 -2.83
N GLU A 73 -7.48 -15.96 -2.54
CA GLU A 73 -8.00 -14.91 -1.67
C GLU A 73 -7.36 -14.94 -0.26
N GLN A 74 -7.07 -16.13 0.29
CA GLN A 74 -6.37 -16.22 1.57
C GLN A 74 -4.92 -15.72 1.46
N ILE A 75 -4.23 -15.99 0.35
CA ILE A 75 -2.86 -15.52 0.10
C ILE A 75 -2.84 -13.98 0.10
N VAL A 76 -3.76 -13.37 -0.66
CA VAL A 76 -3.92 -11.89 -0.73
C VAL A 76 -4.27 -11.32 0.65
N LYS A 77 -5.20 -11.94 1.37
CA LYS A 77 -5.61 -11.50 2.72
C LYS A 77 -4.45 -11.50 3.72
N GLN A 78 -3.48 -12.40 3.57
CA GLN A 78 -2.28 -12.44 4.40
C GLN A 78 -1.15 -11.52 3.91
N LYS A 79 -1.42 -10.64 2.93
CA LYS A 79 -0.46 -9.68 2.36
C LYS A 79 0.78 -10.33 1.71
N TYR A 80 0.68 -11.60 1.28
CA TYR A 80 1.69 -12.19 0.40
C TYR A 80 1.49 -11.62 -1.02
N ASN A 81 2.58 -11.21 -1.67
CA ASN A 81 2.52 -10.66 -3.02
C ASN A 81 3.01 -11.63 -4.10
N CYS A 82 3.50 -12.79 -3.70
CA CYS A 82 3.94 -13.84 -4.62
C CYS A 82 3.71 -15.24 -4.08
N VAL A 83 3.72 -16.22 -4.99
CA VAL A 83 3.73 -17.65 -4.68
C VAL A 83 4.93 -18.30 -5.34
N ARG A 84 5.71 -19.06 -4.56
CA ARG A 84 6.68 -20.02 -5.10
C ARG A 84 5.93 -21.32 -5.39
N LEU A 85 5.47 -21.47 -6.64
CA LEU A 85 4.62 -22.58 -7.08
C LEU A 85 5.50 -23.71 -7.61
N THR A 86 5.48 -24.83 -6.91
CA THR A 86 6.43 -25.92 -7.12
C THR A 86 5.88 -26.93 -8.13
N TRP A 87 6.74 -27.51 -8.97
CA TRP A 87 6.34 -28.50 -9.96
C TRP A 87 7.37 -29.63 -10.12
N ALA A 88 6.93 -30.75 -10.70
CA ALA A 88 7.78 -31.88 -11.01
C ALA A 88 8.10 -31.93 -12.51
N THR A 89 9.35 -32.20 -12.90
CA THR A 89 9.74 -32.31 -14.32
C THR A 89 8.82 -33.23 -15.11
N PHE A 90 8.47 -34.39 -14.54
CA PHE A 90 7.64 -35.38 -15.22
C PHE A 90 6.22 -34.89 -15.52
N MET A 91 5.71 -33.86 -14.82
CA MET A 91 4.41 -33.24 -15.13
C MET A 91 4.37 -32.74 -16.59
N PHE A 92 5.47 -32.15 -17.07
CA PHE A 92 5.55 -31.54 -18.40
C PHE A 92 6.17 -32.46 -19.46
N THR A 93 6.94 -33.48 -19.04
CA THR A 93 7.65 -34.36 -19.98
C THR A 93 6.97 -35.71 -20.19
N ARG A 94 6.53 -36.38 -19.11
CA ARG A 94 5.97 -37.75 -19.17
C ARG A 94 4.46 -37.81 -18.98
N TYR A 95 3.92 -36.89 -18.19
CA TYR A 95 2.54 -36.94 -17.71
C TYR A 95 1.67 -35.78 -18.21
N ALA A 96 2.15 -35.01 -19.19
CA ALA A 96 1.46 -33.80 -19.67
C ALA A 96 0.03 -34.05 -20.19
N ASN A 97 -0.24 -35.26 -20.70
CA ASN A 97 -1.54 -35.65 -21.23
C ASN A 97 -2.42 -36.42 -20.22
N ILE A 98 -1.93 -36.63 -18.99
CA ILE A 98 -2.73 -37.23 -17.92
C ILE A 98 -3.66 -36.16 -17.37
N THR A 99 -4.93 -36.53 -17.17
CA THR A 99 -5.92 -35.66 -16.52
C THR A 99 -5.85 -35.75 -15.00
N VAL A 100 -6.31 -34.70 -14.32
CA VAL A 100 -6.51 -34.71 -12.85
C VAL A 100 -7.29 -35.96 -12.44
N LYS A 101 -8.41 -36.25 -13.13
CA LYS A 101 -9.17 -37.49 -12.92
C LYS A 101 -8.31 -38.75 -12.98
N GLN A 102 -7.51 -38.94 -14.04
CA GLN A 102 -6.69 -40.14 -14.22
C GLN A 102 -5.60 -40.26 -13.14
N SER A 103 -4.95 -39.15 -12.79
CA SER A 103 -3.92 -39.12 -11.73
C SER A 103 -4.50 -39.60 -10.40
N PHE A 104 -5.63 -39.02 -9.97
CA PHE A 104 -6.29 -39.38 -8.71
C PHE A 104 -6.87 -40.80 -8.73
N GLN A 105 -7.32 -41.31 -9.89
CA GLN A 105 -7.76 -42.70 -10.04
C GLN A 105 -6.61 -43.70 -9.91
N THR A 106 -5.45 -43.42 -10.52
CA THR A 106 -4.24 -44.24 -10.39
C THR A 106 -3.77 -44.31 -8.94
N LEU A 107 -3.86 -43.20 -8.21
CA LEU A 107 -3.51 -43.11 -6.79
C LEU A 107 -4.61 -43.60 -5.83
N LYS A 108 -5.77 -44.04 -6.36
CA LYS A 108 -6.93 -44.52 -5.58
C LYS A 108 -7.52 -43.49 -4.60
N LEU A 109 -7.40 -42.20 -4.88
CA LEU A 109 -7.86 -41.08 -4.05
C LEU A 109 -9.36 -40.76 -4.28
N THR A 110 -10.24 -41.72 -3.97
CA THR A 110 -11.67 -41.65 -4.30
C THR A 110 -12.42 -40.60 -3.49
N GLU A 111 -12.16 -40.49 -2.19
CA GLU A 111 -12.78 -39.46 -1.33
C GLU A 111 -12.30 -38.05 -1.71
N THR A 112 -11.01 -37.91 -2.01
CA THR A 112 -10.39 -36.64 -2.41
C THR A 112 -11.02 -36.12 -3.71
N THR A 113 -11.28 -37.03 -4.65
CA THR A 113 -11.98 -36.75 -5.90
C THR A 113 -13.37 -36.13 -5.67
N GLY A 114 -14.08 -36.55 -4.61
CA GLY A 114 -15.38 -35.99 -4.25
C GLY A 114 -15.30 -34.51 -3.89
N GLY A 115 -14.31 -34.11 -3.08
CA GLY A 115 -14.09 -32.71 -2.70
C GLY A 115 -13.67 -31.84 -3.88
N ILE A 116 -12.75 -32.32 -4.73
CA ILE A 116 -12.36 -31.58 -5.94
C ILE A 116 -13.56 -31.33 -6.85
N LYS A 117 -14.43 -32.32 -7.07
CA LYS A 117 -15.65 -32.13 -7.85
C LYS A 117 -16.61 -31.12 -7.23
N LYS A 118 -16.68 -31.07 -5.90
CA LYS A 118 -17.56 -30.15 -5.16
C LYS A 118 -17.07 -28.71 -5.26
N HIS A 119 -15.76 -28.48 -5.16
CA HIS A 119 -15.19 -27.14 -5.03
C HIS A 119 -14.57 -26.60 -6.33
N ASN A 120 -14.10 -27.48 -7.22
CA ASN A 120 -13.30 -27.15 -8.40
C ASN A 120 -13.62 -28.09 -9.58
N LEU A 121 -14.90 -28.27 -9.91
CA LEU A 121 -15.35 -29.23 -10.94
C LEU A 121 -14.62 -29.07 -12.29
N PHE A 122 -14.30 -27.85 -12.68
CA PHE A 122 -13.62 -27.53 -13.94
C PHE A 122 -12.20 -28.12 -14.04
N LEU A 123 -11.47 -28.24 -12.92
CA LEU A 123 -10.13 -28.83 -12.89
C LEU A 123 -10.16 -30.34 -13.15
N TYR A 124 -11.28 -31.00 -12.86
CA TYR A 124 -11.34 -32.45 -12.85
C TYR A 124 -11.07 -33.11 -14.22
N SER A 125 -11.49 -32.44 -15.30
CA SER A 125 -11.27 -32.88 -16.68
C SER A 125 -10.01 -32.30 -17.33
N MET A 126 -9.34 -31.34 -16.68
CA MET A 126 -8.12 -30.73 -17.20
C MET A 126 -6.95 -31.72 -17.14
N THR A 127 -5.98 -31.54 -18.03
CA THR A 127 -4.66 -32.16 -17.86
C THR A 127 -3.96 -31.61 -16.63
N LEU A 128 -2.96 -32.31 -16.12
CA LEU A 128 -2.14 -31.83 -15.00
C LEU A 128 -1.50 -30.46 -15.31
N VAL A 129 -1.02 -30.29 -16.55
CA VAL A 129 -0.45 -29.01 -17.03
C VAL A 129 -1.50 -27.90 -17.08
N GLN A 130 -2.71 -28.19 -17.57
CA GLN A 130 -3.80 -27.21 -17.58
C GLN A 130 -4.27 -26.85 -16.17
N ALA A 131 -4.28 -27.81 -15.24
CA ALA A 131 -4.61 -27.53 -13.85
C ALA A 131 -3.55 -26.65 -13.18
N PHE A 132 -2.26 -26.89 -13.45
CA PHE A 132 -1.17 -26.02 -13.00
C PHE A 132 -1.28 -24.61 -13.60
N GLU A 133 -1.60 -24.51 -14.89
CA GLU A 133 -1.83 -23.25 -15.59
C GLU A 133 -3.01 -22.47 -14.99
N ALA A 134 -4.11 -23.14 -14.62
CA ALA A 134 -5.25 -22.50 -13.98
C ALA A 134 -4.89 -21.86 -12.64
N VAL A 135 -3.96 -22.45 -11.87
CA VAL A 135 -3.45 -21.84 -10.64
C VAL A 135 -2.71 -20.55 -10.94
N ILE A 136 -1.82 -20.58 -11.93
CA ILE A 136 -1.06 -19.41 -12.36
C ILE A 136 -2.02 -18.28 -12.80
N ASP A 137 -3.03 -18.60 -13.61
CA ASP A 137 -4.01 -17.62 -14.07
C ASP A 137 -4.81 -17.01 -12.92
N GLU A 138 -5.21 -17.80 -11.92
CA GLU A 138 -5.92 -17.26 -10.76
C GLU A 138 -5.02 -16.36 -9.89
N LEU A 139 -3.75 -16.72 -9.71
CA LEU A 139 -2.78 -15.85 -9.04
C LEU A 139 -2.69 -14.50 -9.76
N GLY A 140 -2.55 -14.52 -11.10
CA GLY A 140 -2.55 -13.31 -11.92
C GLY A 140 -3.83 -12.49 -11.83
N ASN A 141 -5.00 -13.14 -11.85
CA ASN A 141 -6.32 -12.49 -11.74
C ASN A 141 -6.49 -11.73 -10.42
N GLN A 142 -5.84 -12.18 -9.34
CA GLN A 142 -5.88 -11.54 -8.04
C GLN A 142 -4.63 -10.71 -7.72
N GLY A 143 -3.78 -10.44 -8.72
CA GLY A 143 -2.61 -9.57 -8.57
C GLY A 143 -1.45 -10.18 -7.79
N VAL A 144 -1.36 -11.51 -7.71
CA VAL A 144 -0.28 -12.24 -7.05
C VAL A 144 0.75 -12.72 -8.08
N MET A 145 2.02 -12.41 -7.86
CA MET A 145 3.11 -12.86 -8.73
C MET A 145 3.41 -14.36 -8.51
N ALA A 146 4.03 -15.02 -9.49
CA ALA A 146 4.44 -16.41 -9.40
C ALA A 146 5.93 -16.60 -9.69
N VAL A 147 6.61 -17.35 -8.82
CA VAL A 147 7.94 -17.93 -9.06
C VAL A 147 7.74 -19.43 -9.23
N LEU A 148 8.05 -19.98 -10.40
CA LEU A 148 7.84 -21.40 -10.68
C LEU A 148 9.08 -22.21 -10.32
N ASP A 149 8.96 -23.07 -9.31
CA ASP A 149 10.10 -23.86 -8.82
C ASP A 149 10.10 -25.30 -9.32
N CYS A 150 11.17 -25.67 -10.04
CA CYS A 150 11.42 -27.06 -10.39
C CYS A 150 11.86 -27.85 -9.14
N GLN A 151 10.91 -28.30 -8.34
CA GLN A 151 11.19 -28.90 -7.05
C GLN A 151 11.84 -30.29 -7.15
N VAL A 152 11.33 -31.14 -8.03
CA VAL A 152 11.78 -32.53 -8.22
C VAL A 152 11.61 -32.97 -9.67
N SER A 153 12.22 -34.08 -10.06
CA SER A 153 12.00 -34.65 -11.40
C SER A 153 10.85 -35.66 -11.37
N LYS A 154 11.01 -36.71 -10.57
CA LYS A 154 9.94 -37.65 -10.26
C LYS A 154 9.05 -37.05 -9.16
N PRO A 155 7.72 -37.04 -9.31
CA PRO A 155 6.82 -36.46 -8.30
C PRO A 155 6.86 -37.29 -7.01
N SER A 156 7.17 -36.65 -5.89
CA SER A 156 7.29 -37.26 -4.56
C SER A 156 7.48 -36.20 -3.49
N TRP A 157 7.19 -36.53 -2.22
CA TRP A 157 7.64 -35.72 -1.09
C TRP A 157 9.16 -35.82 -0.93
N CYS A 158 9.84 -34.68 -0.86
CA CYS A 158 11.28 -34.58 -0.64
C CYS A 158 11.58 -34.34 0.87
N CYS A 159 12.80 -34.29 1.37
CA CYS A 159 14.07 -34.11 0.67
C CYS A 159 15.14 -34.99 1.33
N GLY A 160 15.27 -36.24 0.86
CA GLY A 160 16.22 -37.19 1.42
C GLY A 160 17.61 -37.04 0.79
N GLU A 161 18.67 -37.36 1.54
CA GLU A 161 20.05 -37.34 1.02
C GLU A 161 20.27 -38.33 -0.14
N ARG A 162 19.44 -39.39 -0.23
CA ARG A 162 19.56 -40.48 -1.21
C ARG A 162 18.23 -40.80 -1.89
N ASP A 163 17.36 -39.80 -2.05
CA ASP A 163 16.07 -40.00 -2.72
C ASP A 163 16.19 -40.25 -4.23
N GLY A 164 17.39 -40.10 -4.80
CA GLY A 164 17.67 -40.35 -6.21
C GLY A 164 16.96 -39.35 -7.12
N ASN A 165 16.75 -38.12 -6.64
CA ASN A 165 15.96 -37.10 -7.31
C ASN A 165 16.51 -35.69 -7.08
N ALA A 166 17.75 -35.52 -6.60
CA ALA A 166 18.20 -34.26 -6.06
C ALA A 166 19.43 -33.66 -6.77
N PHE A 167 20.27 -34.47 -7.40
CA PHE A 167 21.44 -33.99 -8.15
C PHE A 167 21.50 -34.57 -9.57
N PHE A 168 22.27 -33.92 -10.44
CA PHE A 168 22.48 -34.37 -11.81
C PHE A 168 23.05 -35.79 -11.85
N GLY A 169 22.45 -36.66 -12.66
CA GLY A 169 22.86 -38.07 -12.75
C GLY A 169 22.21 -39.00 -11.73
N ASP A 170 21.40 -38.47 -10.81
CA ASP A 170 20.54 -39.31 -9.97
C ASP A 170 19.55 -40.13 -10.83
N THR A 171 19.10 -41.27 -10.28
CA THR A 171 18.25 -42.23 -11.00
C THR A 171 16.95 -41.64 -11.56
N SER A 172 16.39 -40.62 -10.92
CA SER A 172 15.18 -39.93 -11.39
C SER A 172 15.47 -38.57 -12.03
N PHE A 173 16.72 -38.12 -12.09
CA PHE A 173 17.12 -36.82 -12.61
C PHE A 173 17.97 -36.96 -13.89
N ASP A 174 17.27 -37.14 -15.01
CA ASP A 174 17.87 -36.98 -16.33
C ASP A 174 18.01 -35.50 -16.69
N VAL A 175 19.23 -35.07 -17.00
CA VAL A 175 19.57 -33.66 -17.28
C VAL A 175 18.85 -33.14 -18.53
N GLN A 176 18.78 -33.95 -19.59
CA GLN A 176 18.20 -33.51 -20.86
C GLN A 176 16.67 -33.39 -20.74
N GLU A 177 16.04 -34.32 -20.03
CA GLU A 177 14.62 -34.24 -19.70
C GLU A 177 14.31 -33.04 -18.79
N TRP A 178 15.18 -32.74 -17.84
CA TRP A 178 15.05 -31.54 -16.99
C TRP A 178 15.15 -30.24 -17.79
N ILE A 179 16.15 -30.10 -18.68
CA ILE A 179 16.27 -28.94 -19.59
C ILE A 179 15.01 -28.83 -20.47
N GLN A 180 14.49 -29.95 -20.98
CA GLN A 180 13.24 -29.97 -21.73
C GLN A 180 12.06 -29.48 -20.88
N GLY A 181 11.97 -29.92 -19.62
CA GLY A 181 10.96 -29.47 -18.67
C GLY A 181 11.02 -27.96 -18.42
N LEU A 182 12.21 -27.43 -18.12
CA LEU A 182 12.44 -25.99 -17.94
C LEU A 182 12.02 -25.19 -19.18
N THR A 183 12.41 -25.65 -20.36
CA THR A 183 12.06 -25.00 -21.64
C THR A 183 10.55 -24.96 -21.84
N LYS A 184 9.85 -26.08 -21.62
CA LYS A 184 8.40 -26.16 -21.76
C LYS A 184 7.66 -25.24 -20.78
N VAL A 185 8.12 -25.16 -19.53
CA VAL A 185 7.53 -24.27 -18.52
C VAL A 185 7.76 -22.81 -18.90
N ALA A 186 8.97 -22.44 -19.33
CA ALA A 186 9.28 -21.10 -19.78
C ALA A 186 8.45 -20.67 -21.01
N GLU A 187 8.25 -21.57 -21.97
CA GLU A 187 7.38 -21.34 -23.14
C GLU A 187 5.90 -21.19 -22.75
N LEU A 188 5.40 -22.05 -21.84
CA LEU A 188 4.02 -22.01 -21.37
C LEU A 188 3.63 -20.66 -20.77
N VAL A 189 4.55 -20.03 -20.02
CA VAL A 189 4.28 -18.80 -19.27
C VAL A 189 4.69 -17.52 -19.98
N LYS A 190 5.13 -17.62 -21.24
CA LYS A 190 5.62 -16.46 -22.00
C LYS A 190 4.59 -15.34 -22.15
N SER A 191 3.30 -15.66 -22.19
CA SER A 191 2.20 -14.69 -22.24
C SER A 191 1.59 -14.38 -20.87
N LYS A 192 2.20 -14.82 -19.77
CA LYS A 192 1.69 -14.67 -18.41
C LYS A 192 2.57 -13.71 -17.62
N PRO A 193 2.35 -12.39 -17.72
CA PRO A 193 3.26 -11.38 -17.17
C PRO A 193 3.42 -11.46 -15.65
N HIS A 194 2.43 -12.01 -14.92
CA HIS A 194 2.48 -12.24 -13.47
C HIS A 194 3.42 -13.38 -13.05
N VAL A 195 3.93 -14.19 -13.99
CA VAL A 195 5.02 -15.13 -13.70
C VAL A 195 6.34 -14.38 -13.79
N VAL A 196 6.91 -14.05 -12.64
CA VAL A 196 8.11 -13.20 -12.54
C VAL A 196 9.41 -13.97 -12.57
N GLY A 197 9.39 -15.28 -12.31
CA GLY A 197 10.61 -16.06 -12.22
C GLY A 197 10.42 -17.56 -12.36
N ILE A 198 11.51 -18.23 -12.72
CA ILE A 198 11.61 -19.68 -12.75
C ILE A 198 12.87 -20.09 -11.98
N SER A 199 12.71 -20.95 -10.98
CA SER A 199 13.83 -21.61 -10.30
C SER A 199 14.27 -22.84 -11.09
N THR A 200 15.57 -22.91 -11.36
CA THR A 200 16.18 -23.97 -12.16
C THR A 200 16.01 -25.33 -11.48
N ARG A 201 16.25 -25.41 -10.16
CA ARG A 201 16.18 -26.66 -9.40
C ARG A 201 16.24 -26.39 -7.91
N ASN A 202 15.34 -27.02 -7.17
CA ASN A 202 15.34 -27.01 -5.70
C ASN A 202 16.44 -27.89 -5.09
N GLU A 203 17.14 -27.33 -4.09
CA GLU A 203 18.00 -28.06 -3.13
C GLU A 203 18.95 -29.11 -3.74
N LEU A 204 19.84 -28.71 -4.64
CA LEU A 204 20.87 -29.61 -5.17
C LEU A 204 21.70 -30.21 -4.02
N ARG A 205 21.67 -31.54 -3.86
CA ARG A 205 22.26 -32.27 -2.73
C ARG A 205 22.47 -33.75 -3.04
N GLY A 206 23.09 -34.48 -2.10
CA GLY A 206 23.26 -35.92 -2.19
C GLY A 206 24.67 -36.33 -2.60
N PRO A 207 24.96 -37.65 -2.63
CA PRO A 207 26.32 -38.19 -2.75
C PRO A 207 27.00 -37.91 -4.09
N LEU A 208 26.25 -37.55 -5.14
CA LEU A 208 26.80 -37.19 -6.45
C LEU A 208 27.16 -35.69 -6.55
N SER A 209 26.80 -34.89 -5.54
CA SER A 209 26.95 -33.44 -5.59
C SER A 209 28.39 -33.00 -5.79
N ASN A 210 28.62 -32.18 -6.80
CA ASN A 210 29.91 -31.58 -7.08
C ASN A 210 29.76 -30.22 -7.77
N VAL A 211 30.81 -29.39 -7.69
CA VAL A 211 30.79 -28.01 -8.18
C VAL A 211 30.90 -27.94 -9.70
N ASP A 212 31.63 -28.85 -10.34
CA ASP A 212 31.87 -28.83 -11.79
C ASP A 212 30.56 -29.08 -12.57
N ASP A 213 29.80 -30.10 -12.18
CA ASP A 213 28.49 -30.40 -12.74
C ASP A 213 27.47 -29.31 -12.41
N TRP A 214 27.56 -28.69 -11.22
CA TRP A 214 26.73 -27.53 -10.88
C TRP A 214 26.94 -26.42 -11.90
N TYR A 215 28.19 -25.99 -12.15
CA TYR A 215 28.46 -24.91 -13.11
C TYR A 215 27.97 -25.26 -14.51
N LYS A 216 28.24 -26.49 -14.95
CA LYS A 216 27.85 -26.94 -16.28
C LYS A 216 26.33 -26.93 -16.45
N TYR A 217 25.60 -27.68 -15.62
CA TYR A 217 24.20 -27.94 -15.86
C TYR A 217 23.28 -26.81 -15.41
N ILE A 218 23.65 -26.05 -14.37
CA ILE A 218 22.93 -24.81 -14.04
C ILE A 218 23.05 -23.81 -15.18
N ASN A 219 24.24 -23.65 -15.79
CA ASN A 219 24.41 -22.75 -16.92
C ASN A 219 23.57 -23.21 -18.14
N GLU A 220 23.53 -24.51 -18.42
CA GLU A 220 22.68 -25.08 -19.48
C GLU A 220 21.17 -24.86 -19.21
N GLY A 221 20.71 -25.13 -17.98
CA GLY A 221 19.30 -24.95 -17.59
C GLY A 221 18.85 -23.48 -17.58
N ALA A 222 19.66 -22.60 -16.99
CA ALA A 222 19.40 -21.16 -16.99
C ALA A 222 19.41 -20.57 -18.42
N SER A 223 20.35 -20.99 -19.26
CA SER A 223 20.39 -20.61 -20.68
C SER A 223 19.13 -21.06 -21.44
N ALA A 224 18.63 -22.26 -21.13
CA ALA A 224 17.40 -22.77 -21.74
C ALA A 224 16.17 -21.94 -21.35
N ILE A 225 16.04 -21.58 -20.07
CA ILE A 225 14.97 -20.67 -19.59
C ILE A 225 15.07 -19.32 -20.31
N HIS A 226 16.24 -18.66 -20.26
CA HIS A 226 16.44 -17.34 -20.85
C HIS A 226 16.11 -17.30 -22.35
N LYS A 227 16.55 -18.33 -23.08
CA LYS A 227 16.30 -18.46 -24.52
C LYS A 227 14.80 -18.63 -24.84
N ALA A 228 14.08 -19.40 -24.03
CA ALA A 228 12.65 -19.63 -24.21
C ALA A 228 11.82 -18.38 -23.82
N ASN A 229 12.18 -17.76 -22.69
CA ASN A 229 11.48 -16.62 -22.12
C ASN A 229 12.48 -15.66 -21.44
N PRO A 230 12.90 -14.58 -22.13
CA PRO A 230 13.85 -13.62 -21.58
C PRO A 230 13.22 -12.64 -20.58
N ASP A 231 11.89 -12.67 -20.39
CA ASP A 231 11.18 -11.72 -19.53
C ASP A 231 11.23 -12.12 -18.05
N VAL A 232 11.41 -13.40 -17.74
CA VAL A 232 11.42 -13.93 -16.36
C VAL A 232 12.80 -13.86 -15.70
N LEU A 233 12.81 -13.69 -14.39
CA LEU A 233 14.00 -13.91 -13.56
C LEU A 233 14.37 -15.40 -13.52
N ILE A 234 15.65 -15.69 -13.36
CA ILE A 234 16.18 -17.05 -13.28
C ILE A 234 16.78 -17.23 -11.90
N PHE A 235 16.12 -18.06 -11.08
CA PHE A 235 16.56 -18.38 -9.73
C PHE A 235 17.45 -19.62 -9.76
N VAL A 236 18.61 -19.51 -9.12
CA VAL A 236 19.63 -20.56 -9.11
C VAL A 236 19.99 -20.92 -7.68
N SER A 237 19.65 -22.15 -7.28
CA SER A 237 19.89 -22.68 -5.95
C SER A 237 21.33 -23.19 -5.76
N GLY A 238 21.82 -23.06 -4.52
CA GLY A 238 23.14 -23.57 -4.11
C GLY A 238 23.17 -25.08 -3.86
N LEU A 239 24.34 -25.56 -3.43
CA LEU A 239 24.54 -26.95 -3.02
C LEU A 239 24.14 -27.16 -1.55
N GLY A 240 24.00 -28.44 -1.17
CA GLY A 240 23.77 -28.84 0.21
C GLY A 240 22.46 -28.30 0.75
N TYR A 241 21.35 -28.64 0.11
CA TYR A 241 20.02 -28.13 0.48
C TYR A 241 19.91 -26.61 0.34
N ALA A 242 20.54 -26.03 -0.70
CA ALA A 242 20.62 -24.59 -0.92
C ALA A 242 21.29 -23.80 0.23
N THR A 243 22.14 -24.45 1.04
CA THR A 243 22.82 -23.81 2.17
C THR A 243 24.28 -23.44 1.88
N ASP A 244 24.78 -23.70 0.67
CA ASP A 244 26.15 -23.40 0.27
C ASP A 244 26.26 -22.83 -1.15
N LEU A 245 26.71 -21.59 -1.24
CA LEU A 245 27.07 -20.88 -2.46
C LEU A 245 28.56 -20.49 -2.47
N THR A 246 29.37 -20.99 -1.53
CA THR A 246 30.75 -20.51 -1.29
C THR A 246 31.69 -20.67 -2.49
N PHE A 247 31.42 -21.63 -3.37
CA PHE A 247 32.18 -21.83 -4.60
C PHE A 247 32.09 -20.62 -5.55
N LEU A 248 31.04 -19.81 -5.45
CA LEU A 248 30.88 -18.58 -6.23
C LEU A 248 31.85 -17.45 -5.81
N LYS A 249 32.49 -17.56 -4.64
CA LYS A 249 33.58 -16.65 -4.25
C LYS A 249 34.82 -16.81 -5.14
N ARG A 250 34.99 -18.00 -5.73
CA ARG A 250 36.16 -18.33 -6.56
C ARG A 250 35.90 -18.05 -8.04
N GLN A 251 34.69 -18.29 -8.50
CA GLN A 251 34.29 -18.17 -9.89
C GLN A 251 32.82 -17.78 -9.96
N SER A 252 32.47 -16.77 -10.76
CA SER A 252 31.06 -16.48 -11.03
C SER A 252 30.51 -17.43 -12.10
N LEU A 253 29.18 -17.46 -12.29
CA LEU A 253 28.56 -18.19 -13.40
C LEU A 253 28.98 -17.64 -14.79
N GLY A 254 29.63 -16.47 -14.85
CA GLY A 254 30.13 -15.85 -16.08
C GLY A 254 29.08 -15.08 -16.90
N THR A 255 27.80 -15.20 -16.56
CA THR A 255 26.67 -14.47 -17.16
C THR A 255 25.64 -14.11 -16.09
N ASN A 256 24.92 -13.01 -16.30
CA ASN A 256 23.77 -12.62 -15.47
C ASN A 256 22.44 -12.68 -16.25
N TYR A 257 22.47 -13.21 -17.48
CA TYR A 257 21.31 -13.38 -18.37
C TYR A 257 20.52 -12.07 -18.59
N ASP A 258 21.19 -11.00 -19.02
CA ASP A 258 20.57 -9.69 -19.25
C ASP A 258 19.88 -9.13 -17.98
N ASN A 259 20.61 -9.22 -16.85
CA ASN A 259 20.13 -8.83 -15.51
C ASN A 259 18.89 -9.62 -15.05
N LYS A 260 18.88 -10.94 -15.27
CA LYS A 260 17.79 -11.84 -14.82
C LYS A 260 18.19 -12.82 -13.73
N LEU A 261 19.49 -12.96 -13.46
CA LEU A 261 19.99 -13.94 -12.48
C LEU A 261 19.74 -13.53 -11.02
N VAL A 262 19.11 -14.41 -10.25
CA VAL A 262 18.93 -14.33 -8.79
C VAL A 262 19.48 -15.61 -8.16
N TYR A 263 20.24 -15.49 -7.07
CA TYR A 263 20.68 -16.68 -6.32
C TYR A 263 19.66 -17.03 -5.24
N GLU A 264 19.50 -18.33 -4.99
CA GLU A 264 18.54 -18.87 -4.03
C GLU A 264 19.25 -19.61 -2.90
N ALA A 265 18.79 -19.37 -1.67
CA ALA A 265 19.26 -20.05 -0.46
C ALA A 265 18.09 -20.49 0.42
N HIS A 266 18.30 -21.51 1.25
CA HIS A 266 17.32 -21.98 2.24
C HIS A 266 17.87 -21.83 3.66
N TRP A 267 16.99 -21.56 4.64
CA TRP A 267 17.39 -21.45 6.04
C TRP A 267 16.29 -21.94 6.99
N TYR A 268 16.61 -22.97 7.77
CA TYR A 268 15.77 -23.49 8.84
C TYR A 268 16.53 -23.49 10.17
N ALA A 269 15.82 -23.69 11.28
CA ALA A 269 16.44 -23.80 12.61
C ALA A 269 17.50 -24.92 12.70
N PHE A 270 17.39 -25.95 11.85
CA PHE A 270 18.35 -27.06 11.75
C PHE A 270 19.41 -26.87 10.65
N SER A 271 19.51 -25.68 10.04
CA SER A 271 20.62 -25.36 9.15
C SER A 271 21.91 -25.13 9.95
N TRP A 272 23.03 -25.65 9.44
CA TRP A 272 24.37 -25.51 10.04
C TRP A 272 24.44 -25.95 11.53
N GLY A 273 23.72 -27.00 11.89
CA GLY A 273 23.76 -27.59 13.24
C GLY A 273 22.43 -28.27 13.59
N GLN A 274 22.13 -28.36 14.88
CA GLN A 274 20.88 -28.96 15.36
C GLN A 274 19.87 -27.89 15.76
N LYS A 275 18.58 -28.21 15.67
CA LYS A 275 17.51 -27.33 16.17
C LYS A 275 17.69 -27.00 17.65
N SER A 276 18.18 -27.95 18.45
CA SER A 276 18.44 -27.75 19.89
C SER A 276 19.55 -26.73 20.18
N ASP A 277 20.39 -26.37 19.21
CA ASP A 277 21.42 -25.33 19.40
C ASP A 277 20.78 -23.99 19.78
N TRP A 278 19.51 -23.77 19.44
CA TRP A 278 18.76 -22.56 19.76
C TRP A 278 18.13 -22.55 21.16
N ASP A 279 18.19 -23.64 21.96
CA ASP A 279 17.71 -23.67 23.35
C ASP A 279 18.91 -23.75 24.32
N VAL A 280 19.72 -22.68 24.35
CA VAL A 280 20.93 -22.58 25.17
C VAL A 280 21.02 -21.24 25.90
N LYS A 281 21.92 -21.20 26.90
CA LYS A 281 22.12 -20.03 27.76
C LYS A 281 22.54 -18.77 26.98
N ASP A 282 23.46 -18.87 26.03
CA ASP A 282 23.96 -17.73 25.26
C ASP A 282 23.34 -17.71 23.85
N ILE A 283 22.06 -17.40 23.79
CA ILE A 283 21.31 -17.39 22.54
C ILE A 283 21.74 -16.26 21.59
N ASN A 284 22.30 -15.16 22.11
CA ASN A 284 22.84 -14.10 21.28
C ASN A 284 24.07 -14.57 20.49
N GLN A 285 24.98 -15.30 21.14
CA GLN A 285 26.14 -15.89 20.47
C GLN A 285 25.71 -16.95 19.44
N VAL A 286 24.71 -17.79 19.75
CA VAL A 286 24.17 -18.74 18.76
C VAL A 286 23.57 -18.02 17.55
N CYS A 287 22.76 -16.98 17.77
CA CYS A 287 22.21 -16.18 16.68
C CYS A 287 23.36 -15.59 15.83
N LYS A 288 24.41 -15.07 16.46
CA LYS A 288 25.60 -14.60 15.74
C LYS A 288 26.27 -15.70 14.91
N ASP A 289 26.55 -16.86 15.49
CA ASP A 289 27.27 -17.94 14.81
C ASP A 289 26.48 -18.48 13.61
N LYS A 290 25.16 -18.57 13.75
CA LYS A 290 24.24 -18.98 12.68
C LYS A 290 24.11 -17.90 11.59
N LEU A 291 24.08 -16.62 11.97
CA LEU A 291 24.13 -15.50 11.02
C LEU A 291 25.46 -15.45 10.26
N ASP A 292 26.59 -15.62 10.95
CA ASP A 292 27.91 -15.68 10.31
C ASP A 292 28.00 -16.86 9.33
N SER A 293 27.39 -18.00 9.69
CA SER A 293 27.27 -19.16 8.80
C SER A 293 26.43 -18.82 7.56
N PHE A 294 25.24 -18.23 7.73
CA PHE A 294 24.40 -17.77 6.62
C PHE A 294 25.15 -16.79 5.73
N ILE A 295 25.71 -15.71 6.29
CA ILE A 295 26.41 -14.66 5.55
C ILE A 295 27.61 -15.24 4.81
N SER A 296 28.45 -16.04 5.48
CA SER A 296 29.67 -16.58 4.88
C SER A 296 29.38 -17.63 3.81
N LYS A 297 28.26 -18.36 3.88
CA LYS A 297 27.92 -19.42 2.93
C LYS A 297 26.97 -19.01 1.83
N THR A 298 26.07 -18.05 2.05
CA THR A 298 25.04 -17.65 1.08
C THR A 298 24.89 -16.12 1.02
N GLY A 299 24.79 -15.43 2.14
CA GLY A 299 24.52 -13.98 2.22
C GLY A 299 25.54 -13.08 1.51
N PHE A 300 26.79 -13.51 1.40
CA PHE A 300 27.90 -12.76 0.77
C PHE A 300 27.61 -12.37 -0.68
N ILE A 301 26.69 -13.06 -1.36
CA ILE A 301 26.24 -12.74 -2.72
C ILE A 301 25.77 -11.28 -2.85
N THR A 302 25.17 -10.75 -1.78
CA THR A 302 24.65 -9.38 -1.73
C THR A 302 25.73 -8.32 -1.47
N THR A 303 26.96 -8.74 -1.14
CA THR A 303 28.09 -7.88 -0.78
C THR A 303 29.34 -8.09 -1.63
N LEU A 304 29.23 -8.89 -2.71
CA LEU A 304 30.27 -8.97 -3.73
C LEU A 304 30.52 -7.59 -4.38
N GLU A 305 31.69 -7.42 -5.00
CA GLU A 305 32.01 -6.21 -5.79
C GLU A 305 30.96 -5.94 -6.87
N ASN A 306 30.47 -7.02 -7.51
CA ASN A 306 29.30 -7.01 -8.38
C ASN A 306 28.21 -7.87 -7.72
N PRO A 307 27.35 -7.29 -6.87
CA PRO A 307 26.39 -8.04 -6.08
C PRO A 307 25.22 -8.53 -6.93
N PHE A 308 24.61 -9.63 -6.51
CA PHE A 308 23.36 -10.17 -7.08
C PHE A 308 22.26 -10.20 -6.02
N PRO A 309 20.97 -10.23 -6.42
CA PRO A 309 19.90 -10.45 -5.46
C PRO A 309 19.99 -11.87 -4.88
N LEU A 310 19.68 -11.97 -3.60
CA LEU A 310 19.55 -13.24 -2.87
C LEU A 310 18.09 -13.42 -2.47
N PHE A 311 17.50 -14.54 -2.87
CA PHE A 311 16.16 -14.95 -2.50
C PHE A 311 16.21 -16.12 -1.52
N LEU A 312 15.58 -15.98 -0.37
CA LEU A 312 15.42 -17.07 0.58
C LEU A 312 14.22 -17.93 0.17
N GLY A 313 14.45 -18.90 -0.72
CA GLY A 313 13.38 -19.70 -1.35
C GLY A 313 12.61 -20.58 -0.36
N GLU A 314 13.22 -20.94 0.76
CA GLU A 314 12.54 -21.63 1.85
C GLU A 314 13.09 -21.24 3.22
N PHE A 315 12.17 -20.95 4.13
CA PHE A 315 12.33 -21.02 5.58
C PHE A 315 10.99 -21.43 6.19
N GLY A 316 10.99 -22.03 7.36
CA GLY A 316 9.75 -22.47 7.99
C GLY A 316 9.93 -22.98 9.41
N PHE A 317 8.79 -23.15 10.08
CA PHE A 317 8.67 -23.58 11.47
C PHE A 317 7.26 -24.12 11.71
N SER A 318 7.06 -24.82 12.82
CA SER A 318 5.75 -25.37 13.17
C SER A 318 4.72 -24.26 13.42
N GLN A 319 3.63 -24.27 12.66
CA GLN A 319 2.50 -23.35 12.77
C GLN A 319 1.48 -23.76 13.86
N ARG A 320 1.75 -24.83 14.63
CA ARG A 320 0.93 -25.23 15.80
C ARG A 320 1.28 -24.49 17.09
N GLY A 321 2.32 -23.66 17.05
CA GLY A 321 2.98 -23.03 18.19
C GLY A 321 4.49 -23.21 18.05
N LEU A 322 5.26 -22.17 18.37
CA LEU A 322 6.73 -22.23 18.38
C LEU A 322 7.15 -22.92 19.67
N ASP A 323 8.04 -23.90 19.57
CA ASP A 323 8.91 -24.18 20.70
C ASP A 323 9.96 -23.08 20.83
N LEU A 324 10.64 -23.06 21.97
CA LEU A 324 11.60 -21.99 22.29
C LEU A 324 12.71 -21.87 21.24
N SER A 325 13.19 -23.00 20.72
CA SER A 325 14.20 -23.03 19.66
C SER A 325 13.73 -22.38 18.36
N GLU A 326 12.50 -22.67 17.91
CA GLU A 326 11.93 -22.03 16.72
C GLU A 326 11.63 -20.54 16.94
N ASP A 327 11.23 -20.15 18.16
CA ASP A 327 11.02 -18.74 18.51
C ASP A 327 12.30 -17.92 18.41
N HIS A 328 13.40 -18.45 18.97
CA HIS A 328 14.72 -17.82 18.89
C HIS A 328 15.25 -17.76 17.47
N PHE A 329 15.13 -18.85 16.71
CA PHE A 329 15.49 -18.87 15.29
C PHE A 329 14.71 -17.81 14.51
N LEU A 330 13.38 -17.75 14.68
CA LEU A 330 12.53 -16.81 13.96
C LEU A 330 12.86 -15.36 14.35
N SER A 331 13.10 -15.07 15.63
CA SER A 331 13.52 -13.75 16.11
C SER A 331 14.85 -13.33 15.50
N CYS A 332 15.84 -14.24 15.47
CA CYS A 332 17.14 -14.00 14.85
C CYS A 332 17.03 -13.75 13.33
N PHE A 333 16.25 -14.59 12.64
CA PHE A 333 15.98 -14.48 11.22
C PHE A 333 15.31 -13.14 10.87
N LEU A 334 14.23 -12.76 11.58
CA LEU A 334 13.50 -11.53 11.30
C LEU A 334 14.32 -10.27 11.57
N ALA A 335 15.20 -10.30 12.58
CA ALA A 335 16.14 -9.21 12.83
C ALA A 335 17.09 -9.00 11.64
N TYR A 336 17.56 -10.06 11.01
CA TYR A 336 18.44 -9.98 9.85
C TYR A 336 17.69 -9.69 8.55
N ALA A 337 16.57 -10.37 8.30
CA ALA A 337 15.77 -10.20 7.09
C ALA A 337 15.25 -8.77 6.92
N SER A 338 14.87 -8.12 8.03
CA SER A 338 14.49 -6.70 8.04
C SER A 338 15.68 -5.76 7.75
N ASP A 339 16.86 -6.05 8.30
CA ASP A 339 18.08 -5.23 8.14
C ASP A 339 18.51 -5.06 6.68
N ILE A 340 18.46 -6.15 5.92
CA ILE A 340 18.93 -6.19 4.54
C ILE A 340 17.80 -6.11 3.50
N ASP A 341 16.55 -5.99 3.96
CA ASP A 341 15.33 -6.05 3.15
C ASP A 341 15.26 -7.29 2.22
N LEU A 342 15.54 -8.46 2.80
CA LEU A 342 15.69 -9.76 2.11
C LEU A 342 14.41 -10.19 1.40
N ASP A 343 14.50 -10.72 0.18
CA ASP A 343 13.39 -11.38 -0.51
C ASP A 343 13.26 -12.84 -0.03
N TRP A 344 12.04 -13.35 0.16
CA TRP A 344 11.85 -14.66 0.78
C TRP A 344 10.55 -15.36 0.38
N ALA A 345 10.50 -16.68 0.61
CA ALA A 345 9.30 -17.50 0.55
C ALA A 345 9.19 -18.44 1.76
N ILE A 346 8.07 -18.36 2.51
CA ILE A 346 7.85 -19.25 3.65
C ILE A 346 7.37 -20.63 3.18
N TRP A 347 7.90 -21.69 3.78
CA TRP A 347 7.44 -23.07 3.59
C TRP A 347 6.48 -23.46 4.72
N GLY A 348 5.18 -23.68 4.45
CA GLY A 348 4.49 -23.55 3.15
C GLY A 348 3.01 -23.21 3.31
N LEU A 349 2.28 -23.00 2.21
CA LEU A 349 0.86 -22.62 2.24
C LEU A 349 -0.03 -23.76 2.76
N GLN A 350 0.31 -24.99 2.36
CA GLN A 350 -0.53 -26.17 2.50
C GLN A 350 -0.75 -26.56 3.95
N GLY A 351 -2.01 -26.63 4.37
CA GLY A 351 -2.38 -27.15 5.68
C GLY A 351 -2.60 -28.65 5.71
N SER A 352 -2.79 -29.28 4.55
CA SER A 352 -3.00 -30.72 4.41
C SER A 352 -2.57 -31.20 3.02
N TYR A 353 -2.31 -32.49 2.91
CA TYR A 353 -1.95 -33.16 1.65
C TYR A 353 -3.07 -34.06 1.16
N TYR A 354 -3.21 -34.19 -0.17
CA TYR A 354 -3.99 -35.28 -0.76
C TYR A 354 -3.46 -36.64 -0.32
N ILE A 355 -2.14 -36.83 -0.44
CA ILE A 355 -1.42 -38.01 0.01
C ILE A 355 0.02 -37.64 0.38
N ARG A 356 0.50 -38.13 1.52
CA ARG A 356 1.91 -38.01 1.92
C ARG A 356 2.32 -39.28 2.66
N ASN A 357 3.41 -39.93 2.22
CA ASN A 357 3.89 -41.18 2.81
C ASN A 357 2.79 -42.24 2.93
N ASN A 358 1.99 -42.44 1.87
CA ASN A 358 0.84 -43.35 1.82
C ASN A 358 -0.30 -43.03 2.82
N LYS A 359 -0.30 -41.83 3.42
CA LYS A 359 -1.38 -41.36 4.28
C LYS A 359 -2.17 -40.28 3.54
N GLU A 360 -3.45 -40.54 3.28
CA GLU A 360 -4.38 -39.52 2.80
C GLU A 360 -4.65 -38.49 3.92
N TYR A 361 -4.83 -37.22 3.53
CA TYR A 361 -5.16 -36.13 4.45
C TYR A 361 -4.17 -35.96 5.60
N ALA A 362 -2.89 -36.15 5.31
CA ALA A 362 -1.85 -35.83 6.27
C ALA A 362 -1.88 -34.32 6.59
N ASP A 363 -2.04 -33.96 7.86
CA ASP A 363 -1.94 -32.58 8.34
C ASP A 363 -0.50 -32.08 8.17
N GLU A 364 -0.35 -30.89 7.60
CA GLU A 364 0.93 -30.20 7.48
C GLU A 364 1.05 -29.17 8.58
N HIS A 365 1.94 -29.44 9.54
CA HIS A 365 2.12 -28.59 10.70
C HIS A 365 2.93 -27.34 10.39
N PHE A 366 3.69 -27.29 9.29
CA PHE A 366 4.40 -26.10 8.81
C PHE A 366 3.50 -25.22 7.91
N GLY A 367 2.26 -25.67 7.66
CA GLY A 367 1.29 -25.01 6.81
C GLY A 367 0.77 -23.71 7.39
N VAL A 368 0.92 -22.60 6.65
CA VAL A 368 0.33 -21.29 6.96
C VAL A 368 -1.18 -21.42 7.11
N LEU A 369 -1.84 -22.19 6.24
CA LEU A 369 -3.25 -22.50 6.38
C LEU A 369 -3.48 -23.74 7.26
N ASP A 370 -4.67 -23.80 7.85
CA ASP A 370 -5.11 -24.98 8.57
C ASP A 370 -5.47 -26.14 7.63
N SER A 371 -5.73 -27.33 8.19
CA SER A 371 -6.03 -28.53 7.40
C SER A 371 -7.28 -28.41 6.52
N TYR A 372 -8.16 -27.44 6.81
CA TYR A 372 -9.38 -27.13 6.05
C TYR A 372 -9.20 -26.01 5.03
N TRP A 373 -7.98 -25.44 4.94
CA TRP A 373 -7.60 -24.37 4.01
C TRP A 373 -8.47 -23.11 4.12
N ASN A 374 -9.17 -22.89 5.24
CA ASN A 374 -10.17 -21.83 5.35
C ASN A 374 -9.76 -20.68 6.28
N ARG A 375 -8.64 -20.83 6.98
CA ARG A 375 -8.05 -19.83 7.86
C ARG A 375 -6.55 -20.07 8.00
N VAL A 376 -5.85 -19.01 8.40
CA VAL A 376 -4.48 -19.10 8.89
C VAL A 376 -4.44 -19.93 10.17
N ARG A 377 -3.46 -20.83 10.27
CA ARG A 377 -3.26 -21.69 11.44
C ARG A 377 -2.76 -20.90 12.65
N SER A 378 -1.81 -19.98 12.45
CA SER A 378 -1.25 -19.13 13.51
C SER A 378 -1.25 -17.65 13.13
N PRO A 379 -2.31 -16.88 13.49
CA PRO A 379 -2.36 -15.44 13.27
C PRO A 379 -1.21 -14.68 13.95
N PHE A 380 -0.75 -15.15 15.10
CA PHE A 380 0.39 -14.56 15.81
C PHE A 380 1.67 -14.63 14.97
N MET A 381 1.97 -15.78 14.36
CA MET A 381 3.15 -15.95 13.52
C MET A 381 3.05 -15.12 12.23
N GLU A 382 1.88 -15.10 11.58
CA GLU A 382 1.66 -14.24 10.40
C GLU A 382 1.87 -12.76 10.73
N ASN A 383 1.40 -12.31 11.89
CA ASN A 383 1.60 -10.94 12.34
C ASN A 383 3.08 -10.59 12.51
N ARG A 384 3.91 -11.54 12.97
CA ARG A 384 5.36 -11.34 13.09
C ARG A 384 6.07 -11.10 11.76
N LEU A 385 5.52 -11.64 10.67
CA LEU A 385 6.07 -11.48 9.32
C LEU A 385 5.65 -10.17 8.66
N ASN A 386 4.60 -9.49 9.15
CA ASN A 386 4.00 -8.34 8.46
C ASN A 386 4.99 -7.22 8.14
N PHE A 387 5.94 -6.94 9.03
CA PHE A 387 6.95 -5.91 8.79
C PHE A 387 7.90 -6.30 7.65
N VAL A 388 8.39 -7.54 7.65
CA VAL A 388 9.33 -8.03 6.61
C VAL A 388 8.65 -8.40 5.28
N LYS A 389 7.31 -8.37 5.21
CA LYS A 389 6.55 -8.44 3.95
C LYS A 389 6.59 -7.10 3.18
N GLN A 390 6.88 -6.00 3.87
CA GLN A 390 6.93 -4.67 3.26
C GLN A 390 8.26 -4.44 2.51
N LYS A 391 8.24 -3.49 1.58
CA LYS A 391 9.46 -2.92 0.97
C LYS A 391 10.05 -1.90 1.94
N LEU A 392 11.17 -2.22 2.58
CA LEU A 392 11.78 -1.39 3.62
C LEU A 392 12.79 -0.39 3.06
N GLN A 393 13.47 -0.75 1.97
CA GLN A 393 14.46 0.09 1.30
C GLN A 393 14.12 0.24 -0.19
N ASP A 394 14.44 1.39 -0.76
CA ASP A 394 14.31 1.63 -2.19
C ASP A 394 15.55 2.35 -2.73
N PRO A 395 16.36 1.69 -3.57
CA PRO A 395 17.60 2.27 -4.10
C PRO A 395 17.35 3.47 -5.00
N THR A 396 16.13 3.69 -5.48
CA THR A 396 15.78 4.87 -6.30
C THR A 396 15.17 6.02 -5.49
N SER A 397 15.09 5.88 -4.16
CA SER A 397 14.50 6.89 -3.29
C SER A 397 15.50 7.99 -2.93
N ASP A 398 15.06 9.24 -3.09
CA ASP A 398 15.80 10.43 -2.62
C ASP A 398 15.44 10.82 -1.17
N PHE A 399 14.58 10.04 -0.49
CA PHE A 399 14.24 10.31 0.91
C PHE A 399 15.44 10.09 1.84
N TYR A 400 15.46 10.84 2.94
CA TYR A 400 16.47 10.70 3.96
C TYR A 400 16.45 9.29 4.60
N GLN A 401 17.65 8.78 4.87
CA GLN A 401 17.84 7.49 5.52
C GLN A 401 17.48 7.59 7.01
N SER A 402 16.42 6.91 7.42
CA SER A 402 15.99 6.83 8.81
C SER A 402 16.00 5.39 9.31
N TYR A 403 15.56 5.19 10.56
CA TYR A 403 15.43 3.89 11.21
C TYR A 403 14.01 3.64 11.70
N VAL A 404 13.58 2.38 11.65
CA VAL A 404 12.46 1.86 12.42
C VAL A 404 13.01 0.95 13.51
N ILE A 405 12.58 1.11 14.76
CA ILE A 405 13.01 0.23 15.84
C ILE A 405 12.05 -0.96 15.91
N PHE A 406 12.50 -2.11 15.43
CA PHE A 406 11.72 -3.32 15.26
C PHE A 406 12.04 -4.34 16.37
N HIS A 407 11.01 -4.93 16.97
CA HIS A 407 11.12 -5.99 17.99
C HIS A 407 10.78 -7.36 17.36
N PRO A 408 11.79 -8.18 16.99
CA PRO A 408 11.60 -9.39 16.16
C PRO A 408 10.76 -10.50 16.81
N GLN A 409 10.79 -10.61 18.14
CA GLN A 409 10.04 -11.66 18.86
C GLN A 409 8.52 -11.43 18.78
N SER A 410 8.08 -10.17 18.80
CA SER A 410 6.65 -9.84 18.70
C SER A 410 6.22 -9.36 17.31
N GLY A 411 7.17 -8.99 16.45
CA GLY A 411 6.88 -8.36 15.16
C GLY A 411 6.36 -6.92 15.27
N ALA A 412 6.58 -6.27 16.41
CA ALA A 412 6.08 -4.92 16.69
C ALA A 412 7.17 -3.88 16.45
N CYS A 413 6.77 -2.62 16.27
CA CYS A 413 7.68 -1.50 16.12
C CYS A 413 7.48 -0.51 17.26
N ILE A 414 8.56 0.14 17.69
CA ILE A 414 8.45 1.23 18.68
C ILE A 414 7.77 2.43 18.02
N SER A 415 6.68 2.84 18.66
CA SER A 415 5.81 3.93 18.28
C SER A 415 5.71 4.94 19.44
N THR A 416 5.16 6.11 19.12
CA THR A 416 4.97 7.21 20.08
C THR A 416 3.59 7.81 19.90
N ASN A 417 2.87 8.07 20.99
CA ASN A 417 1.56 8.72 20.91
C ASN A 417 1.66 10.24 21.17
N GLU A 418 0.53 10.94 21.10
CA GLU A 418 0.43 12.39 21.33
C GLU A 418 0.86 12.81 22.75
N ARG A 419 0.85 11.89 23.72
CA ARG A 419 1.28 12.14 25.10
C ARG A 419 2.79 11.97 25.29
N GLY A 420 3.51 11.61 24.23
CA GLY A 420 4.94 11.32 24.29
C GLY A 420 5.28 9.96 24.92
N GLU A 421 4.28 9.09 25.12
CA GLU A 421 4.49 7.74 25.64
C GLU A 421 5.09 6.86 24.54
N ILE A 422 6.07 6.05 24.92
CA ILE A 422 6.75 5.10 24.03
C ILE A 422 6.14 3.72 24.23
N TYR A 423 5.68 3.11 23.14
CA TYR A 423 4.99 1.81 23.19
C TYR A 423 5.29 0.98 21.93
N ALA A 424 5.01 -0.32 21.99
CA ALA A 424 5.07 -1.21 20.84
C ALA A 424 3.72 -1.26 20.12
N ASP A 425 3.72 -1.05 18.81
CA ASP A 425 2.54 -1.09 17.94
C ASP A 425 2.79 -1.97 16.71
N SER A 426 1.73 -2.18 15.92
CA SER A 426 1.83 -2.69 14.56
C SER A 426 2.80 -1.85 13.73
N CYS A 427 3.67 -2.53 12.98
CA CYS A 427 4.59 -1.89 12.05
C CYS A 427 3.90 -1.44 10.74
N ASP A 428 2.59 -1.18 10.74
CA ASP A 428 1.87 -0.73 9.55
C ASP A 428 2.21 0.75 9.24
N ASN A 429 2.42 1.58 10.26
CA ASN A 429 2.85 2.99 10.12
C ASN A 429 3.91 3.34 11.17
N PRO A 430 5.13 2.78 11.07
CA PRO A 430 6.13 2.93 12.13
C PRO A 430 6.63 4.38 12.22
N ASN A 431 6.91 4.83 13.45
CA ASN A 431 7.70 6.04 13.66
C ASN A 431 9.10 5.88 13.03
N GLN A 432 9.59 6.97 12.45
CA GLN A 432 10.96 7.07 11.96
C GLN A 432 11.86 7.66 13.04
N TRP A 433 13.07 7.12 13.13
CA TRP A 433 14.06 7.44 14.13
C TRP A 433 15.39 7.77 13.48
N GLU A 434 16.20 8.57 14.16
CA GLU A 434 17.56 8.93 13.76
C GLU A 434 18.52 8.49 14.85
N HIS A 435 19.58 7.80 14.44
CA HIS A 435 20.66 7.39 15.33
C HIS A 435 21.97 7.45 14.56
N ALA A 436 22.91 8.26 15.02
CA ALA A 436 24.15 8.52 14.29
C ALA A 436 25.15 7.38 14.48
N GLU A 437 25.48 7.05 15.72
CA GLU A 437 26.40 5.99 16.11
C GLU A 437 26.26 5.67 17.60
N ASP A 438 26.95 4.63 18.06
CA ASP A 438 26.96 4.24 19.48
C ASP A 438 27.34 5.42 20.39
N GLY A 439 26.53 5.66 21.42
CA GLY A 439 26.68 6.77 22.35
C GLY A 439 25.92 8.03 21.94
N HIS A 440 25.26 8.05 20.78
CA HIS A 440 24.38 9.13 20.37
C HIS A 440 22.91 8.83 20.73
N PRO A 441 22.07 9.88 20.84
CA PRO A 441 20.65 9.69 21.06
C PRO A 441 19.94 9.04 19.88
N ILE A 442 18.85 8.35 20.21
CA ILE A 442 17.86 7.88 19.24
C ILE A 442 16.76 8.94 19.19
N ARG A 443 16.80 9.77 18.16
CA ARG A 443 15.88 10.91 17.99
C ARG A 443 14.66 10.50 17.19
N LEU A 444 13.50 11.04 17.55
CA LEU A 444 12.31 10.91 16.72
C LEU A 444 12.46 11.83 15.51
N HIS A 445 12.38 11.25 14.30
CA HIS A 445 12.64 11.95 13.05
C HIS A 445 11.79 13.22 12.92
N SER A 446 12.40 14.29 12.40
CA SER A 446 11.78 15.62 12.26
C SER A 446 11.33 16.29 13.57
N THR A 447 11.87 15.88 14.73
CA THR A 447 11.62 16.52 16.03
C THR A 447 12.91 16.71 16.82
N ASN A 448 12.87 17.53 17.87
CA ASN A 448 13.99 17.67 18.83
C ASN A 448 13.93 16.63 19.97
N LEU A 449 12.97 15.70 19.91
CA LEU A 449 12.75 14.71 20.96
C LEU A 449 13.60 13.46 20.70
N CYS A 450 14.06 12.83 21.77
CA CYS A 450 14.75 11.55 21.75
C CYS A 450 14.26 10.65 22.88
N ILE A 451 14.57 9.36 22.75
CA ILE A 451 14.31 8.39 23.80
C ILE A 451 15.26 8.66 24.97
N GLU A 452 14.71 8.88 26.16
CA GLU A 452 15.45 8.98 27.43
C GLU A 452 15.01 7.83 28.36
N ALA A 453 15.98 7.11 28.89
CA ALA A 453 15.75 6.07 29.89
C ALA A 453 15.54 6.71 31.27
N ILE A 454 14.48 6.33 31.98
CA ILE A 454 14.20 6.88 33.31
C ILE A 454 14.90 6.08 34.42
N GLY A 455 14.83 4.75 34.34
CA GLY A 455 15.41 3.84 35.33
C GLY A 455 15.01 2.39 35.09
N ASP A 456 15.59 1.48 35.89
CA ASP A 456 15.31 0.04 35.82
C ASP A 456 13.84 -0.26 36.16
N GLY A 457 13.15 -1.00 35.29
CA GLY A 457 11.74 -1.37 35.44
C GLY A 457 10.75 -0.27 35.04
N LEU A 458 11.22 0.85 34.48
CA LEU A 458 10.37 1.99 34.12
C LEU A 458 10.30 2.18 32.61
N SER A 459 9.19 2.75 32.14
CA SER A 459 9.05 3.09 30.72
C SER A 459 9.96 4.25 30.32
N PRO A 460 10.67 4.16 29.18
CA PRO A 460 11.39 5.30 28.63
C PRO A 460 10.40 6.37 28.16
N VAL A 461 10.87 7.61 28.08
CA VAL A 461 10.07 8.77 27.68
C VAL A 461 10.67 9.47 26.49
N LEU A 462 9.87 10.26 25.78
CA LEU A 462 10.40 11.26 24.86
C LEU A 462 10.83 12.51 25.62
N SER A 463 12.07 12.94 25.40
CA SER A 463 12.70 14.06 26.08
C SER A 463 13.42 14.99 25.10
N GLU A 464 13.51 16.27 25.43
CA GLU A 464 14.36 17.23 24.72
C GLU A 464 15.83 17.14 25.17
N ASN A 465 16.12 16.44 26.28
CA ASN A 465 17.47 16.27 26.81
C ASN A 465 18.27 15.20 26.05
N CYS A 466 18.57 15.46 24.78
CA CYS A 466 19.27 14.51 23.92
C CYS A 466 20.80 14.50 24.06
N SER A 467 21.34 15.31 24.96
CA SER A 467 22.77 15.30 25.31
C SER A 467 23.04 14.62 26.66
N GLY A 468 22.00 14.23 27.38
CA GLY A 468 22.12 13.55 28.67
C GLY A 468 22.64 12.12 28.54
N GLN A 469 23.30 11.63 29.58
CA GLN A 469 23.79 10.24 29.64
C GLN A 469 22.64 9.22 29.51
N LYS A 470 21.46 9.54 30.05
CA LYS A 470 20.23 8.73 29.96
C LYS A 470 19.60 8.68 28.55
N SER A 471 20.09 9.52 27.64
CA SER A 471 19.70 9.55 26.23
C SER A 471 20.83 9.06 25.31
N SER A 472 21.93 8.54 25.85
CA SER A 472 23.10 8.06 25.09
C SER A 472 22.97 6.54 24.86
N TRP A 473 22.45 6.16 23.69
CA TRP A 473 22.13 4.76 23.38
C TRP A 473 23.28 4.07 22.64
N LYS A 474 23.50 2.79 22.94
CA LYS A 474 24.49 1.92 22.33
C LYS A 474 23.86 0.59 21.92
N LEU A 475 24.32 0.04 20.81
CA LEU A 475 23.93 -1.30 20.36
C LEU A 475 24.92 -2.32 20.94
N LEU A 476 24.53 -2.96 22.04
CA LEU A 476 25.32 -3.98 22.72
C LEU A 476 25.13 -5.37 22.08
N SER A 477 25.90 -6.34 22.58
CA SER A 477 25.94 -7.74 22.16
C SER A 477 26.53 -7.96 20.76
N ALA A 478 26.89 -9.21 20.45
CA ALA A 478 27.61 -9.52 19.23
C ALA A 478 26.73 -9.38 17.97
N THR A 479 25.41 -9.50 18.12
CA THR A 479 24.41 -9.27 17.07
C THR A 479 23.88 -7.83 17.03
N LYS A 480 24.29 -6.97 17.96
CA LYS A 480 23.82 -5.57 18.07
C LYS A 480 22.30 -5.42 18.30
N LEU A 481 21.66 -6.41 18.91
CA LEU A 481 20.21 -6.41 19.17
C LEU A 481 19.82 -5.82 20.53
N HIS A 482 20.78 -5.59 21.42
CA HIS A 482 20.51 -5.01 22.73
C HIS A 482 20.71 -3.50 22.69
N VAL A 483 19.61 -2.74 22.56
CA VAL A 483 19.64 -1.27 22.53
C VAL A 483 19.69 -0.76 23.97
N ALA A 484 20.82 -0.22 24.40
CA ALA A 484 21.08 0.03 25.81
C ALA A 484 21.61 1.44 26.12
N VAL A 485 21.40 1.86 27.37
CA VAL A 485 21.96 3.06 27.98
C VAL A 485 22.75 2.67 29.24
N ILE A 486 23.62 3.57 29.73
CA ILE A 486 24.32 3.38 31.01
C ILE A 486 23.64 4.25 32.08
N ASP A 487 23.17 3.62 33.15
CA ASP A 487 22.57 4.31 34.29
C ASP A 487 23.60 5.04 35.17
N GLU A 488 23.11 5.74 36.20
CA GLU A 488 23.95 6.50 37.14
C GLU A 488 24.93 5.63 37.94
N SER A 489 24.63 4.33 38.07
CA SER A 489 25.47 3.34 38.75
C SER A 489 26.53 2.71 37.84
N GLY A 490 26.52 3.05 36.55
CA GLY A 490 27.39 2.44 35.54
C GLY A 490 26.87 1.11 34.99
N GLN A 491 25.64 0.71 35.33
CA GLN A 491 25.01 -0.51 34.84
C GLN A 491 24.26 -0.27 33.51
N SER A 492 24.28 -1.25 32.61
CA SER A 492 23.56 -1.16 31.34
C SER A 492 22.08 -1.50 31.49
N LEU A 493 21.21 -0.59 31.07
CA LEU A 493 19.77 -0.80 30.93
C LEU A 493 19.42 -0.93 29.45
N CYS A 494 18.78 -2.03 29.08
CA CYS A 494 18.33 -2.34 27.72
C CYS A 494 16.86 -1.99 27.55
N LEU A 495 16.48 -1.58 26.34
CA LEU A 495 15.08 -1.62 25.92
C LEU A 495 14.55 -3.05 26.08
N HIS A 496 13.34 -3.15 26.61
CA HIS A 496 12.69 -4.41 26.90
C HIS A 496 11.20 -4.29 26.59
N LYS A 497 10.67 -5.28 25.89
CA LYS A 497 9.23 -5.45 25.74
C LYS A 497 8.75 -6.37 26.83
N ASP A 498 7.93 -5.85 27.74
CA ASP A 498 7.42 -6.55 28.93
C ASP A 498 6.86 -7.95 28.63
N SER A 499 6.18 -8.08 27.50
CA SER A 499 5.76 -9.37 26.97
C SER A 499 5.57 -9.27 25.46
N PRO A 500 5.73 -10.37 24.68
CA PRO A 500 5.35 -10.38 23.27
C PRO A 500 3.91 -9.91 22.99
N TYR A 501 3.00 -10.02 23.97
CA TYR A 501 1.58 -9.71 23.83
C TYR A 501 1.15 -8.32 24.32
N THR A 502 2.01 -7.56 25.01
CA THR A 502 1.68 -6.22 25.54
C THR A 502 2.24 -5.11 24.64
N SER A 503 1.74 -3.87 24.77
CA SER A 503 2.36 -2.71 24.10
C SER A 503 3.45 -2.06 24.95
N THR A 504 3.67 -2.53 26.18
CA THR A 504 4.54 -1.89 27.17
C THR A 504 6.02 -2.04 26.80
N ILE A 505 6.70 -0.89 26.72
CA ILE A 505 8.16 -0.80 26.61
C ILE A 505 8.72 -0.31 27.93
N LEU A 506 9.77 -0.98 28.41
CA LEU A 506 10.50 -0.68 29.63
C LEU A 506 11.99 -0.55 29.33
N THR A 507 12.72 0.09 30.23
CA THR A 507 14.17 -0.05 30.35
C THR A 507 14.48 -0.91 31.56
N ILE A 508 15.12 -2.06 31.36
CA ILE A 508 15.52 -2.95 32.47
C ILE A 508 16.98 -3.34 32.33
N LYS A 509 17.59 -3.88 33.38
CA LYS A 509 18.96 -4.42 33.32
C LYS A 509 19.15 -5.36 32.13
N CYS A 510 20.22 -5.13 31.36
CA CYS A 510 20.52 -5.94 30.18
C CYS A 510 20.76 -7.41 30.56
N SER A 511 20.03 -8.31 29.91
CA SER A 511 20.13 -9.76 30.05
C SER A 511 20.74 -10.34 28.77
N LEU A 512 22.07 -10.41 28.74
CA LEU A 512 22.80 -10.92 27.56
C LEU A 512 22.80 -12.45 27.47
N THR A 513 22.42 -13.13 28.55
CA THR A 513 22.35 -14.59 28.65
C THR A 513 21.04 -14.99 29.31
N PHE A 514 20.44 -16.09 28.86
CA PHE A 514 19.28 -16.71 29.47
C PHE A 514 19.57 -17.20 30.90
N GLU A 515 18.55 -17.24 31.77
CA GLU A 515 18.69 -17.80 33.12
C GLU A 515 18.62 -19.33 33.10
N ASP A 516 19.56 -20.02 33.77
CA ASP A 516 19.69 -21.50 33.74
C ASP A 516 18.56 -22.27 34.44
N ASP A 517 17.48 -21.62 34.89
CA ASP A 517 16.43 -22.26 35.67
C ASP A 517 15.36 -22.93 34.76
N PRO A 518 15.28 -24.28 34.74
CA PRO A 518 14.29 -25.00 33.93
C PRO A 518 12.83 -24.69 34.29
N CYS A 519 12.58 -24.16 35.50
CA CYS A 519 11.27 -23.76 35.99
C CYS A 519 10.91 -22.31 35.61
N MET A 520 11.84 -21.56 35.01
CA MET A 520 11.69 -20.15 34.60
C MET A 520 11.73 -19.98 33.08
N LYS A 521 11.29 -20.99 32.31
CA LYS A 521 10.95 -20.87 30.87
C LYS A 521 9.67 -20.04 30.68
N ASP A 522 9.60 -18.88 31.31
CA ASP A 522 8.56 -17.88 31.09
C ASP A 522 8.95 -17.08 29.83
N PRO A 523 8.15 -17.12 28.75
CA PRO A 523 8.41 -16.30 27.56
C PRO A 523 8.52 -14.80 27.84
N GLN A 524 8.02 -14.33 28.99
CA GLN A 524 8.15 -12.94 29.45
C GLN A 524 9.52 -12.62 30.05
N LYS A 525 10.33 -13.63 30.40
CA LYS A 525 11.69 -13.49 30.92
C LYS A 525 12.76 -13.92 29.92
N ASP A 526 12.36 -14.13 28.67
CA ASP A 526 13.24 -14.53 27.61
C ASP A 526 14.20 -13.40 27.20
N SER A 527 15.49 -13.69 26.99
CA SER A 527 16.48 -12.68 26.59
C SER A 527 16.15 -12.00 25.25
N THR A 528 15.37 -12.65 24.38
CA THR A 528 14.93 -12.08 23.10
C THR A 528 13.84 -11.01 23.25
N THR A 529 13.22 -10.86 24.44
CA THR A 529 12.36 -9.72 24.77
C THR A 529 13.12 -8.37 24.82
N GLN A 530 14.45 -8.42 24.91
CA GLN A 530 15.33 -7.26 24.83
C GLN A 530 15.94 -7.06 23.44
N TRP A 531 15.55 -7.87 22.45
CA TRP A 531 16.07 -7.75 21.09
C TRP A 531 15.29 -6.70 20.31
N PHE A 532 15.95 -5.58 20.04
CA PHE A 532 15.45 -4.51 19.19
C PHE A 532 16.45 -4.26 18.06
N LYS A 533 15.96 -4.23 16.84
CA LYS A 533 16.74 -3.94 15.64
C LYS A 533 16.41 -2.55 15.13
N LEU A 534 17.44 -1.71 14.98
CA LEU A 534 17.33 -0.46 14.23
C LEU A 534 17.40 -0.79 12.74
N VAL A 535 16.23 -0.86 12.10
CA VAL A 535 16.08 -1.25 10.70
C VAL A 535 16.11 -0.02 9.81
N GLN A 536 17.07 0.00 8.89
CA GLN A 536 17.22 1.09 7.93
C GLN A 536 16.04 1.17 6.97
N THR A 537 15.46 2.37 6.83
CA THR A 537 14.45 2.69 5.82
C THR A 537 14.67 4.06 5.20
N ASN A 538 14.52 4.14 3.88
CA ASN A 538 14.48 5.39 3.12
C ASN A 538 13.13 5.51 2.37
N LYS A 539 12.09 4.92 2.96
CA LYS A 539 10.72 5.13 2.54
C LYS A 539 10.17 6.33 3.27
N SER A 540 9.40 7.16 2.58
CA SER A 540 8.50 8.07 3.28
C SER A 540 7.55 7.23 4.12
N SER A 541 7.68 7.27 5.44
CA SER A 541 6.51 7.05 6.28
C SER A 541 5.60 8.22 5.93
N TRP A 542 4.66 8.01 5.02
CA TRP A 542 3.46 8.82 5.09
C TRP A 542 2.80 8.40 6.40
N LYS A 543 3.29 8.95 7.53
CA LYS A 543 2.36 9.46 8.53
C LYS A 543 1.44 10.31 7.68
N LEU A 544 0.31 9.70 7.36
CA LEU A 544 -0.89 10.25 6.78
C LEU A 544 -0.72 11.74 6.53
N LEU A 545 -0.73 12.21 5.26
CA LEU A 545 -0.79 13.63 4.88
C LEU A 545 -1.33 14.42 6.07
N SER A 546 -0.39 15.04 6.80
CA SER A 546 -0.57 15.37 8.22
C SER A 546 -1.96 15.92 8.45
N ALA A 547 -2.71 15.36 9.41
CA ALA A 547 -3.95 15.90 9.95
C ALA A 547 -4.05 17.40 9.63
N THR A 548 -4.92 17.77 8.68
CA THR A 548 -4.81 18.98 7.85
C THR A 548 -4.14 20.12 8.63
N LYS A 549 -2.84 20.35 8.42
CA LYS A 549 -2.11 21.43 9.09
C LYS A 549 -2.69 22.77 8.61
N LEU A 550 -3.57 23.33 9.42
CA LEU A 550 -4.40 24.49 9.05
C LEU A 550 -3.89 25.78 9.68
N ASN A 551 -3.04 25.74 10.70
CA ASN A 551 -2.53 26.95 11.34
C ASN A 551 -1.06 27.17 11.01
N VAL A 552 -0.71 28.40 10.64
CA VAL A 552 0.66 28.89 10.44
C VAL A 552 0.97 29.84 11.58
N ALA A 553 1.87 29.44 12.48
CA ALA A 553 2.14 30.15 13.73
C ALA A 553 3.62 30.46 13.91
N VAL A 554 3.91 31.52 14.67
CA VAL A 554 5.24 31.99 15.05
C VAL A 554 5.25 32.34 16.54
N ILE A 555 6.42 32.37 17.16
CA ILE A 555 6.58 32.79 18.56
C ILE A 555 7.03 34.25 18.58
N ASP A 556 6.36 35.09 19.36
CA ASP A 556 6.75 36.48 19.56
C ASP A 556 7.84 36.64 20.63
N GLU A 557 8.34 37.87 20.84
CA GLU A 557 9.39 38.16 21.83
C GLU A 557 9.00 37.85 23.28
N SER A 558 7.69 37.69 23.56
CA SER A 558 7.16 37.32 24.87
C SER A 558 7.00 35.81 25.05
N GLY A 559 7.34 35.01 24.04
CA GLY A 559 7.17 33.56 24.03
C GLY A 559 5.75 33.11 23.69
N GLN A 560 4.89 34.00 23.18
CA GLN A 560 3.49 33.69 22.85
C GLN A 560 3.35 33.26 21.38
N SER A 561 2.55 32.21 21.13
CA SER A 561 2.21 31.77 19.76
C SER A 561 1.22 32.74 19.10
N LEU A 562 1.68 33.40 18.04
CA LEU A 562 0.87 34.22 17.14
C LEU A 562 0.58 33.45 15.85
N CYS A 563 -0.68 33.45 15.43
CA CYS A 563 -1.16 32.83 14.20
C CYS A 563 -1.44 33.90 13.16
N LEU A 564 -1.22 33.58 11.88
CA LEU A 564 -1.80 34.37 10.80
C LEU A 564 -3.32 34.38 10.96
N HIS A 565 -3.92 35.54 10.79
CA HIS A 565 -5.34 35.77 10.93
C HIS A 565 -5.83 36.69 9.83
N LYS A 566 -6.90 36.29 9.17
CA LYS A 566 -7.62 37.13 8.24
C LYS A 566 -8.67 37.91 9.02
N ASP A 567 -8.49 39.23 9.12
CA ASP A 567 -9.34 40.15 9.89
C ASP A 567 -10.85 39.93 9.63
N SER A 568 -11.20 39.66 8.37
CA SER A 568 -12.54 39.21 8.01
C SER A 568 -12.49 38.42 6.70
N PRO A 569 -13.40 37.46 6.45
CA PRO A 569 -13.49 36.76 5.17
C PRO A 569 -13.57 37.69 3.95
N TYR A 570 -14.04 38.93 4.14
CA TYR A 570 -14.26 39.91 3.08
C TYR A 570 -13.14 40.95 2.90
N THR A 571 -12.17 41.05 3.81
CA THR A 571 -11.07 42.04 3.74
C THR A 571 -9.81 41.43 3.13
N SER A 572 -8.88 42.23 2.61
CA SER A 572 -7.57 41.73 2.16
C SER A 572 -6.51 41.75 3.27
N ALA A 573 -6.85 42.30 4.43
CA ALA A 573 -5.94 42.50 5.55
C ALA A 573 -5.59 41.16 6.23
N ILE A 574 -4.30 40.98 6.48
CA ILE A 574 -3.75 39.87 7.26
C ILE A 574 -3.10 40.48 8.50
N LEU A 575 -3.45 39.93 9.64
CA LEU A 575 -2.91 40.29 10.94
C LEU A 575 -2.26 39.06 11.56
N THR A 576 -1.42 39.29 12.55
CA THR A 576 -0.94 38.23 13.45
C THR A 576 -1.57 38.44 14.81
N ILE A 577 -2.40 37.50 15.24
CA ILE A 577 -3.01 37.56 16.56
C ILE A 577 -2.69 36.32 17.36
N LYS A 578 -2.92 36.36 18.68
CA LYS A 578 -2.83 35.17 19.53
C LYS A 578 -3.58 33.99 18.89
N CYS A 579 -2.90 32.85 18.76
CA CYS A 579 -3.51 31.64 18.23
C CYS A 579 -4.74 31.25 19.09
N SER A 580 -5.91 31.19 18.47
CA SER A 580 -7.16 30.78 19.12
C SER A 580 -7.29 29.27 19.00
N LEU A 581 -6.87 28.58 20.06
CA LEU A 581 -6.70 27.12 20.08
C LEU A 581 -7.86 26.37 20.74
N THR A 582 -8.72 27.08 21.48
CA THR A 582 -9.96 26.57 22.08
C THR A 582 -11.08 27.56 21.84
N PHE A 583 -12.30 27.07 21.60
CA PHE A 583 -13.48 27.92 21.69
C PHE A 583 -13.88 27.96 23.17
N GLU A 584 -13.54 29.03 23.89
CA GLU A 584 -14.26 29.32 25.13
C GLU A 584 -15.73 29.59 24.77
N ASP A 585 -16.65 29.00 25.54
CA ASP A 585 -18.11 29.19 25.46
C ASP A 585 -18.48 30.64 25.83
N ASP A 586 -17.99 31.62 25.07
CA ASP A 586 -18.37 33.01 25.23
C ASP A 586 -19.67 33.28 24.44
N PRO A 587 -20.80 33.59 25.12
CA PRO A 587 -22.06 33.94 24.46
C PRO A 587 -21.99 35.21 23.59
N CYS A 588 -20.87 35.95 23.61
CA CYS A 588 -20.58 37.08 22.72
C CYS A 588 -20.03 36.68 21.34
N MET A 589 -19.70 35.40 21.09
CA MET A 589 -19.17 34.90 19.81
C MET A 589 -20.26 34.63 18.74
N LYS A 590 -21.16 35.59 18.55
CA LYS A 590 -22.18 35.59 17.47
C LYS A 590 -21.69 36.23 16.16
N ASP A 591 -20.44 36.70 16.14
CA ASP A 591 -19.83 37.37 14.99
C ASP A 591 -19.03 36.38 14.11
N PRO A 592 -19.42 36.14 12.85
CA PRO A 592 -18.65 35.34 11.89
C PRO A 592 -17.21 35.82 11.67
N GLN A 593 -16.91 37.09 11.99
CA GLN A 593 -15.57 37.68 11.90
C GLN A 593 -14.63 37.20 13.01
N LYS A 594 -15.14 36.50 14.05
CA LYS A 594 -14.33 35.97 15.17
C LYS A 594 -14.27 34.44 15.23
N ASP A 595 -14.60 33.74 14.14
CA ASP A 595 -14.47 32.28 14.09
C ASP A 595 -13.01 31.84 13.92
N SER A 596 -12.57 30.76 14.59
CA SER A 596 -11.18 30.29 14.49
C SER A 596 -10.76 29.84 13.09
N THR A 597 -11.72 29.60 12.18
CA THR A 597 -11.44 29.36 10.75
C THR A 597 -10.80 30.56 10.05
N THR A 598 -10.90 31.77 10.61
CA THR A 598 -10.18 32.97 10.13
C THR A 598 -8.65 32.89 10.34
N GLN A 599 -8.19 31.95 11.17
CA GLN A 599 -6.76 31.67 11.38
C GLN A 599 -6.26 30.50 10.52
N TRP A 600 -7.13 29.92 9.67
CA TRP A 600 -6.76 28.74 8.88
C TRP A 600 -6.03 29.14 7.60
N PHE A 601 -4.72 28.91 7.57
CA PHE A 601 -3.86 29.05 6.41
C PHE A 601 -3.17 27.72 6.08
N LYS A 602 -3.43 27.21 4.89
CA LYS A 602 -2.87 25.97 4.38
C LYS A 602 -1.72 26.26 3.43
N LEU A 603 -0.57 25.62 3.64
CA LEU A 603 0.53 25.61 2.67
C LEU A 603 0.29 24.48 1.65
N VAL A 604 -0.15 24.85 0.45
CA VAL A 604 -0.51 23.94 -0.65
C VAL A 604 0.68 23.76 -1.58
N GLN A 605 1.12 22.52 -1.80
CA GLN A 605 2.27 22.24 -2.67
C GLN A 605 1.95 22.43 -4.16
N THR A 606 2.89 23.02 -4.90
CA THR A 606 2.83 23.20 -6.35
C THR A 606 4.22 23.15 -6.97
N ASN A 607 4.33 22.50 -8.14
CA ASN A 607 5.52 22.55 -9.00
C ASN A 607 5.34 23.46 -10.23
N LEU A 608 4.19 24.15 -10.34
CA LEU A 608 3.91 25.13 -11.38
C LEU A 608 4.24 26.55 -10.89
N LEU A 609 4.78 27.40 -11.78
CA LEU A 609 5.03 28.82 -11.51
C LEU A 609 3.91 29.73 -12.02
N VAL A 610 3.07 29.22 -12.92
CA VAL A 610 1.89 29.89 -13.46
C VAL A 610 0.76 28.90 -13.35
N LEU A 611 -0.26 29.26 -12.56
CA LEU A 611 -1.44 28.43 -12.39
C LEU A 611 -2.40 28.70 -13.53
N THR A 612 -2.82 27.63 -14.20
CA THR A 612 -3.85 27.68 -15.23
C THR A 612 -5.10 27.02 -14.70
N THR A 613 -6.28 27.53 -15.05
CA THR A 613 -7.52 26.80 -14.77
C THR A 613 -7.44 25.44 -15.44
N ASN A 614 -7.85 24.38 -14.74
CA ASN A 614 -8.19 23.16 -15.44
C ASN A 614 -9.28 23.52 -16.47
N VAL A 615 -9.17 22.94 -17.65
CA VAL A 615 -10.09 22.98 -18.79
C VAL A 615 -9.95 24.10 -19.85
N GLU A 616 -9.80 23.63 -21.11
CA GLU A 616 -10.41 24.19 -22.33
C GLU A 616 -11.96 24.27 -22.25
N SER A 617 -12.56 24.64 -21.10
CA SER A 617 -14.00 24.86 -20.97
C SER A 617 -14.24 26.27 -20.48
N ARG A 618 -14.73 27.09 -21.41
CA ARG A 618 -15.25 28.42 -21.10
C ARG A 618 -16.42 28.28 -20.12
N ALA A 619 -16.36 29.12 -19.08
CA ALA A 619 -17.44 29.59 -18.23
C ALA A 619 -18.85 29.12 -18.61
N ILE A 620 -19.49 28.36 -17.71
CA ILE A 620 -20.96 28.33 -17.63
C ILE A 620 -21.36 29.71 -17.08
N GLY A 621 -21.59 30.63 -18.01
CA GLY A 621 -21.87 32.04 -17.76
C GLY A 621 -23.26 32.31 -17.18
N GLU A 622 -23.30 33.39 -16.42
CA GLU A 622 -24.46 34.15 -15.96
C GLU A 622 -25.66 34.15 -16.93
N LEU A 623 -26.87 34.01 -16.41
CA LEU A 623 -28.08 34.44 -17.13
C LEU A 623 -28.96 35.31 -16.22
N LEU A 624 -28.65 36.61 -16.23
CA LEU A 624 -29.62 37.67 -16.04
C LEU A 624 -30.13 38.12 -17.43
N ILE A 625 -31.25 38.86 -17.42
CA ILE A 625 -31.90 39.65 -18.50
C ILE A 625 -32.80 38.90 -19.53
N PRO A 626 -33.73 39.62 -20.22
CA PRO A 626 -35.16 39.71 -19.90
C PRO A 626 -36.05 39.08 -20.98
N ILE A 627 -37.31 38.84 -20.62
CA ILE A 627 -38.33 38.15 -21.42
C ILE A 627 -38.65 38.92 -22.71
N ASN A 628 -38.42 38.27 -23.86
CA ASN A 628 -39.33 38.36 -25.00
C ASN A 628 -39.19 37.12 -25.89
N LEU A 629 -39.84 36.03 -25.49
CA LEU A 629 -39.92 34.78 -26.26
C LEU A 629 -41.38 34.42 -26.52
N THR A 630 -41.66 34.13 -27.79
CA THR A 630 -42.96 33.86 -28.39
C THR A 630 -43.82 32.84 -27.65
N SER A 631 -45.15 33.04 -27.71
CA SER A 631 -46.20 32.37 -26.92
C SER A 631 -46.20 30.84 -26.86
N LYS A 632 -45.53 30.13 -27.80
CA LYS A 632 -45.43 28.67 -27.78
C LYS A 632 -44.43 28.13 -26.76
N LEU A 633 -43.34 28.86 -26.46
CA LEU A 633 -42.34 28.40 -25.49
C LEU A 633 -42.80 28.61 -24.04
N VAL A 634 -43.57 29.68 -23.79
CA VAL A 634 -44.19 29.95 -22.47
C VAL A 634 -45.21 28.87 -22.10
N SER A 635 -45.97 28.33 -23.06
CA SER A 635 -46.88 27.20 -22.81
C SER A 635 -46.17 25.89 -22.46
N PHE A 636 -44.95 25.66 -22.97
CA PHE A 636 -44.16 24.46 -22.70
C PHE A 636 -43.48 24.56 -21.34
N LEU A 637 -42.92 25.71 -21.01
CA LEU A 637 -42.22 25.95 -19.74
C LEU A 637 -43.19 26.14 -18.55
N ARG A 638 -44.38 26.70 -18.76
CA ARG A 638 -45.42 26.81 -17.71
C ARG A 638 -45.96 25.44 -17.29
N LYS A 639 -46.05 24.48 -18.22
CA LYS A 639 -46.35 23.07 -17.90
C LYS A 639 -45.22 22.33 -17.17
N TRP A 640 -43.98 22.81 -17.32
CA TRP A 640 -42.80 22.24 -16.66
C TRP A 640 -42.64 22.74 -15.22
N CYS A 641 -43.10 23.96 -14.91
CA CYS A 641 -42.99 24.55 -13.57
C CYS A 641 -44.24 24.39 -12.68
N GLU A 642 -45.41 23.96 -13.20
CA GLU A 642 -46.64 23.82 -12.39
C GLU A 642 -46.81 22.45 -11.68
N TYR A 643 -45.82 21.55 -11.73
CA TYR A 643 -45.88 20.24 -11.03
C TYR A 643 -44.71 19.99 -10.08
N GLY A 644 -44.34 21.01 -9.30
CA GLY A 644 -43.53 20.81 -8.10
C GLY A 644 -44.38 20.25 -6.95
N LEU A 645 -44.51 18.93 -6.85
CA LEU A 645 -44.68 18.13 -5.62
C LEU A 645 -44.92 16.65 -5.96
N LEU A 646 -44.09 15.79 -5.36
CA LEU A 646 -44.28 14.34 -5.16
C LEU A 646 -44.28 13.42 -6.40
N GLU A 647 -43.35 12.46 -6.38
CA GLU A 647 -43.33 11.21 -7.14
C GLU A 647 -43.19 11.27 -8.68
N SER A 648 -42.31 10.41 -9.18
CA SER A 648 -42.01 10.15 -10.59
C SER A 648 -43.24 9.79 -11.42
N LYS A 649 -43.48 10.50 -12.55
CA LYS A 649 -44.15 9.90 -13.73
C LYS A 649 -43.54 10.39 -15.06
N PHE A 650 -43.01 9.40 -15.80
CA PHE A 650 -42.69 9.21 -17.23
C PHE A 650 -42.99 10.33 -18.27
N VAL A 651 -42.18 10.40 -19.35
CA VAL A 651 -42.51 9.87 -20.71
C VAL A 651 -41.29 9.96 -21.66
N SER A 652 -41.24 8.97 -22.56
CA SER A 652 -40.37 8.71 -23.71
C SER A 652 -40.25 9.84 -24.76
N GLY A 653 -39.08 9.95 -25.42
CA GLY A 653 -38.95 10.75 -26.65
C GLY A 653 -37.54 10.83 -27.26
N ASN A 654 -37.35 10.15 -28.40
CA ASN A 654 -36.40 10.42 -29.50
C ASN A 654 -34.89 10.54 -29.23
N SER A 655 -34.27 9.58 -28.56
CA SER A 655 -32.83 9.31 -28.74
C SER A 655 -32.60 7.81 -28.95
N LYS A 656 -31.62 7.43 -29.79
CA LYS A 656 -31.20 6.03 -29.98
C LYS A 656 -30.81 5.36 -28.65
N LEU A 657 -30.37 6.15 -27.67
CA LEU A 657 -30.06 5.72 -26.32
C LEU A 657 -31.33 5.33 -25.54
N GLY A 658 -32.42 6.09 -25.70
CA GLY A 658 -33.72 5.76 -25.11
C GLY A 658 -34.32 4.46 -25.66
N GLU A 659 -34.14 4.18 -26.95
CA GLU A 659 -34.54 2.89 -27.56
C GLU A 659 -33.71 1.71 -27.03
N ALA A 660 -32.40 1.88 -26.87
CA ALA A 660 -31.52 0.83 -26.33
C ALA A 660 -31.87 0.49 -24.87
N ILE A 661 -32.12 1.50 -24.04
CA ILE A 661 -32.51 1.34 -22.63
C ILE A 661 -33.91 0.71 -22.51
N SER A 662 -34.86 1.11 -23.37
CA SER A 662 -36.21 0.53 -23.36
C SER A 662 -36.23 -0.91 -23.85
N LYS A 663 -35.34 -1.29 -24.77
CA LYS A 663 -35.17 -2.68 -25.23
C LYS A 663 -34.54 -3.56 -24.14
N PHE A 664 -33.54 -3.03 -23.42
CA PHE A 664 -32.95 -3.68 -22.26
C PHE A 664 -33.99 -3.96 -21.15
N ALA A 665 -34.86 -3.00 -20.83
CA ALA A 665 -35.93 -3.21 -19.84
C ALA A 665 -36.97 -4.28 -20.27
N GLY A 666 -37.22 -4.42 -21.57
CA GLY A 666 -38.14 -5.41 -22.13
C GLY A 666 -37.59 -6.85 -22.13
N GLU A 667 -36.30 -7.03 -22.40
CA GLU A 667 -35.66 -8.37 -22.49
C GLU A 667 -35.53 -9.08 -21.13
N PHE A 668 -35.60 -8.35 -20.01
CA PHE A 668 -35.48 -8.88 -18.65
C PHE A 668 -36.80 -8.91 -17.84
N GLY A 669 -37.95 -8.65 -18.48
CA GLY A 669 -39.26 -8.81 -17.84
C GLY A 669 -39.57 -7.79 -16.73
N LEU A 670 -38.91 -6.62 -16.73
CA LEU A 670 -39.10 -5.55 -15.74
C LEU A 670 -40.39 -4.73 -15.92
N VAL A 671 -41.26 -5.11 -16.87
CA VAL A 671 -42.58 -4.52 -17.08
C VAL A 671 -43.64 -5.60 -16.89
N GLN A 672 -44.19 -5.70 -15.67
CA GLN A 672 -45.46 -6.37 -15.41
C GLN A 672 -46.57 -5.34 -15.14
N SER A 673 -47.80 -5.80 -15.36
CA SER A 673 -49.04 -5.04 -15.54
C SER A 673 -49.37 -3.92 -14.53
N LYS A 674 -50.16 -2.97 -15.04
CA LYS A 674 -50.70 -1.70 -14.51
C LYS A 674 -51.37 -1.65 -13.11
N SER A 675 -51.10 -2.50 -12.12
CA SER A 675 -51.92 -2.49 -10.88
C SER A 675 -51.25 -2.63 -9.51
N ASP A 676 -49.94 -2.49 -9.34
CA ASP A 676 -49.34 -2.39 -7.99
C ASP A 676 -48.15 -1.42 -7.94
N GLU A 677 -48.44 -0.13 -7.72
CA GLU A 677 -47.47 0.99 -7.71
C GLU A 677 -46.72 1.19 -6.36
N ARG A 678 -46.57 0.19 -5.46
CA ARG A 678 -45.95 0.44 -4.13
C ARG A 678 -44.69 -0.35 -3.73
N CYS A 679 -44.14 -1.25 -4.55
CA CYS A 679 -42.87 -1.91 -4.23
C CYS A 679 -42.07 -2.27 -5.49
N LEU A 680 -41.18 -1.38 -5.96
CA LEU A 680 -40.12 -1.68 -6.95
C LEU A 680 -38.85 -0.86 -6.61
N PRO A 681 -37.64 -1.46 -6.59
CA PRO A 681 -36.37 -0.73 -6.43
C PRO A 681 -36.08 0.10 -7.69
N ALA A 682 -35.85 1.40 -7.54
CA ALA A 682 -35.57 2.30 -8.67
C ALA A 682 -34.14 2.12 -9.21
N LEU A 683 -33.97 1.28 -10.23
CA LEU A 683 -32.72 1.11 -11.00
C LEU A 683 -32.81 1.88 -12.33
N TRP A 684 -32.45 3.16 -12.37
CA TRP A 684 -32.35 3.95 -13.62
C TRP A 684 -31.04 4.77 -13.66
N PRO A 685 -30.23 4.71 -14.74
CA PRO A 685 -29.05 5.56 -14.91
C PRO A 685 -29.45 7.04 -15.07
N GLN A 686 -28.69 7.96 -14.46
CA GLN A 686 -28.80 9.39 -14.76
C GLN A 686 -27.85 9.76 -15.90
N VAL A 687 -28.38 10.23 -17.02
CA VAL A 687 -27.56 10.80 -18.11
C VAL A 687 -27.29 12.27 -17.78
N LEU A 688 -26.08 12.59 -17.34
CA LEU A 688 -25.63 13.97 -17.17
C LEU A 688 -25.21 14.53 -18.54
N LEU A 689 -26.01 15.44 -19.11
CA LEU A 689 -25.68 16.13 -20.36
C LEU A 689 -24.85 17.39 -20.06
N LEU A 690 -23.52 17.28 -20.20
CA LEU A 690 -22.62 18.45 -20.21
C LEU A 690 -22.82 19.24 -21.52
N ASN A 691 -23.36 20.45 -21.42
CA ASN A 691 -23.71 21.28 -22.57
C ASN A 691 -22.66 22.40 -22.75
N LEU A 692 -21.77 22.28 -23.74
CA LEU A 692 -20.85 23.36 -24.12
C LEU A 692 -21.53 24.27 -25.15
N THR A 693 -21.84 25.51 -24.78
CA THR A 693 -22.35 26.52 -25.72
C THR A 693 -21.19 27.32 -26.32
N TRP A 694 -21.12 27.35 -27.65
CA TRP A 694 -20.20 28.21 -28.41
C TRP A 694 -21.01 29.39 -28.98
N ASN A 695 -20.44 30.60 -28.96
CA ASN A 695 -21.07 31.80 -29.51
C ASN A 695 -21.40 31.61 -30.99
N GLY A 696 -22.69 31.56 -31.32
CA GLY A 696 -23.21 31.63 -32.69
C GLY A 696 -23.59 30.29 -33.31
N GLY A 697 -24.79 29.79 -32.98
CA GLY A 697 -25.44 28.68 -33.67
C GLY A 697 -25.59 27.42 -32.80
N CYS A 698 -26.83 26.98 -32.57
CA CYS A 698 -27.13 25.71 -31.92
C CYS A 698 -26.61 24.53 -32.76
N ALA A 699 -25.45 23.99 -32.40
CA ALA A 699 -25.02 22.66 -32.80
C ALA A 699 -25.26 21.68 -31.65
N LEU A 700 -25.77 20.48 -31.96
CA LEU A 700 -25.90 19.36 -31.03
C LEU A 700 -24.56 19.10 -30.30
N GLY A 701 -24.49 19.38 -29.00
CA GLY A 701 -23.29 19.17 -28.18
C GLY A 701 -22.97 17.68 -27.96
N LYS A 702 -21.68 17.34 -27.98
CA LYS A 702 -21.14 16.00 -27.64
C LYS A 702 -21.36 15.68 -26.16
N VAL A 703 -21.89 14.51 -25.85
CA VAL A 703 -21.89 13.94 -24.48
C VAL A 703 -20.44 13.64 -24.10
N ILE A 704 -19.94 14.19 -22.98
CA ILE A 704 -18.55 14.00 -22.53
C ILE A 704 -18.46 12.99 -21.38
N GLY A 705 -19.54 12.74 -20.62
CA GLY A 705 -19.55 11.74 -19.54
C GLY A 705 -20.91 11.12 -19.21
N ILE A 706 -20.92 9.90 -18.66
CA ILE A 706 -22.12 9.23 -18.09
C ILE A 706 -21.81 8.73 -16.68
N SER A 707 -22.70 9.00 -15.73
CA SER A 707 -22.64 8.56 -14.33
C SER A 707 -23.77 7.55 -14.05
N THR A 708 -23.45 6.47 -13.33
CA THR A 708 -24.44 5.47 -12.91
C THR A 708 -24.99 5.87 -11.53
N ARG A 709 -26.29 6.17 -11.39
CA ARG A 709 -26.87 6.53 -10.08
C ARG A 709 -27.11 5.28 -9.22
N ASN A 710 -26.69 5.35 -7.94
CA ASN A 710 -26.79 4.31 -6.91
C ASN A 710 -27.89 4.62 -5.87
N GLU A 711 -29.10 4.08 -6.02
CA GLU A 711 -29.99 3.89 -4.85
C GLU A 711 -30.62 2.50 -4.87
N ILE A 712 -29.83 1.46 -4.58
CA ILE A 712 -30.39 0.15 -4.21
C ILE A 712 -30.55 0.13 -2.68
N ARG A 713 -31.64 0.72 -2.17
CA ARG A 713 -32.10 0.44 -0.79
C ARG A 713 -32.92 -0.85 -0.82
N GLY A 714 -32.24 -1.99 -0.68
CA GLY A 714 -32.89 -3.30 -0.60
C GLY A 714 -32.14 -4.26 0.33
N PRO A 715 -32.82 -5.14 1.10
CA PRO A 715 -32.19 -6.04 2.07
C PRO A 715 -31.32 -7.17 1.48
N ARG A 716 -30.97 -7.12 0.18
CA ARG A 716 -30.44 -8.27 -0.59
C ARG A 716 -29.40 -7.95 -1.68
N SER A 717 -28.75 -6.79 -1.69
CA SER A 717 -27.65 -6.53 -2.65
C SER A 717 -26.29 -6.85 -2.02
N ASN A 718 -25.55 -7.81 -2.58
CA ASN A 718 -24.15 -8.08 -2.23
C ASN A 718 -23.20 -7.38 -3.21
N GLU A 719 -21.92 -7.33 -2.88
CA GLU A 719 -20.88 -6.63 -3.66
C GLU A 719 -20.66 -7.23 -5.06
N GLU A 720 -20.84 -8.54 -5.21
CA GLU A 720 -20.70 -9.24 -6.50
C GLU A 720 -21.77 -8.82 -7.52
N ASP A 721 -23.03 -8.65 -7.07
CA ASP A 721 -24.10 -8.16 -7.94
C ASP A 721 -23.81 -6.72 -8.41
N TRP A 722 -23.18 -5.90 -7.56
CA TRP A 722 -22.79 -4.53 -7.91
C TRP A 722 -21.77 -4.49 -9.06
N TYR A 723 -20.68 -5.26 -8.96
CA TYR A 723 -19.66 -5.33 -10.02
C TYR A 723 -20.26 -5.76 -11.35
N LYS A 724 -21.13 -6.78 -11.32
CA LYS A 724 -21.79 -7.33 -12.50
C LYS A 724 -22.71 -6.31 -13.19
N TYR A 725 -23.50 -5.54 -12.44
CA TYR A 725 -24.39 -4.52 -13.03
C TYR A 725 -23.60 -3.33 -13.57
N MET A 726 -22.51 -2.93 -12.90
CA MET A 726 -21.62 -1.87 -13.37
C MET A 726 -20.95 -2.27 -14.70
N GLU A 727 -20.37 -3.46 -14.77
CA GLU A 727 -19.72 -3.99 -15.97
C GLU A 727 -20.69 -4.01 -17.18
N GLN A 728 -21.92 -4.48 -16.97
CA GLN A 728 -22.94 -4.53 -18.02
C GLN A 728 -23.42 -3.14 -18.46
N GLY A 729 -23.52 -2.18 -17.53
CA GLY A 729 -23.84 -0.78 -17.84
C GLY A 729 -22.75 -0.11 -18.68
N ILE A 730 -21.49 -0.32 -18.31
CA ILE A 730 -20.30 0.16 -19.03
C ILE A 730 -20.27 -0.42 -20.45
N GLU A 731 -20.44 -1.73 -20.60
CA GLU A 731 -20.49 -2.38 -21.91
C GLU A 731 -21.60 -1.83 -22.80
N THR A 732 -22.78 -1.54 -22.22
CA THR A 732 -23.93 -1.03 -22.96
C THR A 732 -23.68 0.40 -23.45
N ILE A 733 -23.08 1.24 -22.62
CA ILE A 733 -22.66 2.61 -22.99
C ILE A 733 -21.61 2.58 -24.10
N GLN A 734 -20.63 1.68 -24.00
CA GLN A 734 -19.56 1.52 -25.01
C GLN A 734 -20.08 0.99 -26.35
N LYS A 735 -21.02 0.03 -26.34
CA LYS A 735 -21.67 -0.49 -27.56
C LYS A 735 -22.48 0.59 -28.29
N ALA A 736 -22.93 1.65 -27.59
CA ALA A 736 -23.63 2.79 -28.21
C ALA A 736 -22.69 3.77 -28.94
N ASN A 737 -21.37 3.56 -28.89
CA ASN A 737 -20.32 4.23 -29.66
C ASN A 737 -20.26 5.79 -29.61
N PRO A 738 -20.22 6.45 -28.44
CA PRO A 738 -19.77 7.83 -28.36
C PRO A 738 -18.41 7.95 -27.61
N PRO A 739 -17.60 9.00 -27.89
CA PRO A 739 -16.38 9.27 -27.13
C PRO A 739 -16.78 9.89 -25.78
N VAL A 740 -17.07 9.04 -24.79
CA VAL A 740 -17.61 9.44 -23.48
C VAL A 740 -16.71 8.89 -22.37
N LEU A 741 -16.30 9.75 -21.44
CA LEU A 741 -15.66 9.36 -20.19
C LEU A 741 -16.70 8.69 -19.29
N ILE A 742 -16.40 7.50 -18.79
CA ILE A 742 -17.31 6.76 -17.92
C ILE A 742 -16.88 6.97 -16.48
N PHE A 743 -17.77 7.53 -15.67
CA PHE A 743 -17.53 7.73 -14.24
C PHE A 743 -18.23 6.62 -13.45
N ALA A 744 -17.44 5.80 -12.74
CA ALA A 744 -17.96 4.80 -11.83
C ALA A 744 -18.07 5.42 -10.42
N SER A 745 -19.30 5.58 -9.91
CA SER A 745 -19.52 6.12 -8.58
C SER A 745 -19.32 5.04 -7.50
N GLY A 746 -18.37 5.25 -6.60
CA GLY A 746 -18.24 4.45 -5.37
C GLY A 746 -19.32 4.79 -4.33
N LEU A 747 -19.56 3.88 -3.38
CA LEU A 747 -20.44 4.08 -2.21
C LEU A 747 -19.78 5.02 -1.18
N GLY A 748 -19.57 6.29 -1.54
CA GLY A 748 -19.08 7.33 -0.64
C GLY A 748 -20.14 8.41 -0.47
N TYR A 749 -20.90 8.37 0.63
CA TYR A 749 -21.90 9.38 0.96
C TYR A 749 -21.35 10.30 2.05
N ALA A 750 -20.98 11.54 1.70
CA ALA A 750 -20.76 12.62 2.65
C ALA A 750 -22.02 13.50 2.65
N VAL A 751 -22.98 13.20 3.55
CA VAL A 751 -24.23 13.97 3.64
C VAL A 751 -24.16 14.89 4.84
N GLY A 752 -24.20 16.21 4.60
CA GLY A 752 -24.52 17.22 5.61
C GLY A 752 -26.03 17.49 5.71
N HIS A 753 -26.91 16.49 5.54
CA HIS A 753 -28.35 16.73 5.65
C HIS A 753 -28.80 16.58 7.10
N GLY A 754 -29.51 17.63 7.55
CA GLY A 754 -30.07 17.79 8.88
C GLY A 754 -30.62 16.51 9.50
N GLY A 755 -30.05 16.16 10.65
CA GLY A 755 -30.52 15.10 11.52
C GLY A 755 -29.35 14.38 12.20
N TYR A 756 -29.11 14.70 13.47
CA TYR A 756 -28.26 13.96 14.44
C TYR A 756 -26.74 14.19 14.49
N TRP A 757 -26.19 15.31 14.01
CA TRP A 757 -24.79 15.64 14.33
C TRP A 757 -24.69 17.09 14.79
N ASN A 758 -24.44 17.26 16.09
CA ASN A 758 -24.19 18.57 16.67
C ASN A 758 -22.76 18.98 16.25
N MET A 759 -22.61 19.64 15.10
CA MET A 759 -21.34 20.24 14.63
C MET A 759 -20.85 21.42 15.50
N GLU A 760 -21.40 21.54 16.71
CA GLU A 760 -20.99 22.49 17.74
C GLU A 760 -19.66 22.07 18.39
N ASP A 761 -19.32 20.77 18.40
CA ASP A 761 -18.13 20.23 19.06
C ASP A 761 -16.99 19.97 18.06
N VAL A 762 -15.98 20.86 18.03
CA VAL A 762 -15.00 20.98 16.93
C VAL A 762 -13.66 20.29 17.25
N ASN A 763 -13.55 19.56 18.36
CA ASN A 763 -12.32 18.85 18.70
C ASN A 763 -12.20 17.56 17.86
N GLY A 764 -11.42 17.61 16.78
CA GLY A 764 -11.06 16.43 15.97
C GLY A 764 -11.96 16.13 14.76
N VAL A 765 -13.03 16.88 14.51
CA VAL A 765 -13.99 16.58 13.42
C VAL A 765 -13.38 16.71 12.02
N CYS A 766 -12.56 17.74 11.76
CA CYS A 766 -11.90 17.93 10.47
C CYS A 766 -10.96 16.74 10.14
N TYR A 767 -10.20 16.30 11.15
CA TYR A 767 -9.34 15.13 11.06
C TYR A 767 -10.17 13.85 10.88
N ASN A 768 -11.19 13.62 11.69
CA ASN A 768 -12.02 12.41 11.62
C ASN A 768 -12.76 12.28 10.28
N GLU A 769 -13.31 13.37 9.73
CA GLU A 769 -14.02 13.33 8.45
C GLU A 769 -13.07 13.21 7.26
N THR A 770 -11.92 13.91 7.25
CA THR A 770 -10.90 13.72 6.21
C THR A 770 -10.28 12.32 6.27
N GLN A 771 -10.03 11.80 7.49
CA GLN A 771 -9.60 10.42 7.72
C GLN A 771 -10.65 9.42 7.24
N ARG A 772 -11.94 9.71 7.43
CA ARG A 772 -13.03 8.85 6.95
C ARG A 772 -13.10 8.84 5.42
N ILE A 773 -13.02 10.00 4.78
CA ILE A 773 -12.93 10.13 3.32
C ILE A 773 -11.70 9.37 2.82
N PHE A 774 -10.54 9.56 3.46
CA PHE A 774 -9.29 8.87 3.11
C PHE A 774 -9.38 7.35 3.36
N ASN A 775 -9.97 6.88 4.45
CA ASN A 775 -10.12 5.45 4.70
C ASN A 775 -11.07 4.80 3.67
N GLN A 776 -12.07 5.55 3.19
CA GLN A 776 -13.05 5.07 2.23
C GLN A 776 -12.60 5.20 0.77
N THR A 777 -11.70 6.14 0.44
CA THR A 777 -11.30 6.46 -0.95
C THR A 777 -9.79 6.43 -1.19
N GLY A 778 -8.99 6.38 -0.13
CA GLY A 778 -7.53 6.49 -0.16
C GLY A 778 -6.84 5.28 -0.77
N PHE A 779 -7.49 4.12 -0.85
CA PHE A 779 -6.97 3.00 -1.64
C PHE A 779 -6.86 3.33 -3.14
N VAL A 780 -7.71 4.23 -3.65
CA VAL A 780 -7.68 4.72 -5.05
C VAL A 780 -6.61 5.80 -5.22
N MET A 781 -6.43 6.66 -4.21
CA MET A 781 -5.43 7.74 -4.22
C MET A 781 -4.00 7.26 -3.94
N ASN A 782 -3.83 6.15 -3.22
CA ASN A 782 -2.53 5.58 -2.83
C ASN A 782 -2.13 4.36 -3.67
N ALA A 783 -2.87 4.04 -4.73
CA ALA A 783 -2.49 2.97 -5.64
C ALA A 783 -1.18 3.31 -6.39
N GLU A 784 -0.40 2.29 -6.78
CA GLU A 784 0.84 2.44 -7.57
C GLU A 784 0.65 3.25 -8.87
N LYS A 785 -0.60 3.39 -9.32
CA LYS A 785 -1.07 4.41 -10.28
C LYS A 785 -2.39 5.01 -9.75
N PRO A 786 -2.39 6.23 -9.20
CA PRO A 786 -3.62 6.84 -8.71
C PRO A 786 -4.59 7.05 -9.87
N PHE A 787 -5.85 6.62 -9.71
CA PHE A 787 -6.88 6.93 -10.68
C PHE A 787 -7.34 8.38 -10.50
N PRO A 788 -7.64 9.13 -11.58
CA PRO A 788 -8.25 10.45 -11.47
C PRO A 788 -9.56 10.34 -10.69
N MET A 789 -9.64 11.01 -9.55
CA MET A 789 -10.86 11.06 -8.76
C MET A 789 -11.76 12.16 -9.30
N PHE A 790 -13.03 11.82 -9.53
CA PHE A 790 -14.06 12.75 -9.97
C PHE A 790 -15.12 12.91 -8.89
N MET A 791 -15.29 14.11 -8.35
CA MET A 791 -16.37 14.43 -7.43
C MET A 791 -17.64 14.77 -8.23
N GLY A 792 -18.58 13.82 -8.26
CA GLY A 792 -19.79 13.91 -9.09
C GLY A 792 -20.93 14.75 -8.51
N GLU A 793 -21.01 14.88 -7.19
CA GLU A 793 -22.01 15.70 -6.50
C GLU A 793 -21.39 16.36 -5.27
N PHE A 794 -21.56 17.67 -5.13
CA PHE A 794 -21.26 18.43 -3.91
C PHE A 794 -22.42 19.40 -3.67
N GLY A 795 -23.13 19.23 -2.55
CA GLY A 795 -24.33 20.00 -2.21
C GLY A 795 -24.29 20.48 -0.76
N LEU A 796 -24.65 21.74 -0.55
CA LEU A 796 -24.86 22.36 0.75
C LEU A 796 -26.33 22.79 0.85
N ASP A 797 -26.98 22.54 1.98
CA ASP A 797 -28.38 22.95 2.18
C ASP A 797 -28.47 24.48 2.36
N GLN A 798 -29.10 25.14 1.39
CA GLN A 798 -29.23 26.59 1.33
C GLN A 798 -30.21 27.15 2.38
N ARG A 799 -31.13 26.34 2.90
CA ARG A 799 -32.19 26.84 3.81
C ARG A 799 -31.73 26.95 5.26
N ALA A 800 -30.58 26.36 5.60
CA ALA A 800 -30.04 26.34 6.95
C ALA A 800 -28.50 26.27 6.96
N PHE A 801 -27.81 27.15 6.22
CA PHE A 801 -26.34 27.21 6.22
C PHE A 801 -25.83 27.59 7.61
N SER A 802 -25.38 26.58 8.34
CA SER A 802 -24.95 26.68 9.73
C SER A 802 -23.46 27.00 9.84
N ARG A 803 -23.02 27.37 11.04
CA ARG A 803 -21.59 27.50 11.36
C ARG A 803 -20.83 26.17 11.18
N GLY A 804 -21.52 25.04 11.37
CA GLY A 804 -20.98 23.72 11.09
C GLY A 804 -20.69 23.52 9.61
N ASP A 805 -21.61 23.95 8.74
CA ASP A 805 -21.45 23.86 7.29
C ASP A 805 -20.32 24.75 6.77
N GLU A 806 -20.14 25.94 7.36
CA GLU A 806 -19.01 26.84 7.06
C GLU A 806 -17.66 26.19 7.41
N ARG A 807 -17.55 25.60 8.59
CA ARG A 807 -16.34 24.90 9.05
C ARG A 807 -16.05 23.65 8.22
N PHE A 808 -17.08 22.88 7.91
CA PHE A 808 -16.99 21.72 7.04
C PHE A 808 -16.48 22.12 5.65
N LEU A 809 -17.05 23.16 5.05
CA LEU A 809 -16.63 23.67 3.76
C LEU A 809 -15.16 24.12 3.80
N ALA A 810 -14.75 24.91 4.79
CA ALA A 810 -13.35 25.34 4.93
C ALA A 810 -12.38 24.14 5.08
N CYS A 811 -12.76 23.14 5.88
CA CYS A 811 -12.01 21.88 6.03
C CYS A 811 -11.88 21.12 4.71
N PHE A 812 -13.00 20.95 4.01
CA PHE A 812 -13.05 20.26 2.73
C PHE A 812 -12.17 20.96 1.70
N LEU A 813 -12.25 22.30 1.58
CA LEU A 813 -11.44 23.07 0.63
C LEU A 813 -9.95 22.98 0.94
N ALA A 814 -9.56 22.97 2.22
CA ALA A 814 -8.17 22.79 2.61
C ALA A 814 -7.61 21.41 2.26
N TYR A 815 -8.45 20.37 2.43
CA TYR A 815 -8.12 19.01 2.04
C TYR A 815 -8.06 18.87 0.52
N ALA A 816 -9.11 19.30 -0.18
CA ALA A 816 -9.20 19.24 -1.63
C ALA A 816 -8.08 20.02 -2.33
N ALA A 817 -7.54 21.09 -1.74
CA ALA A 817 -6.41 21.80 -2.31
C ALA A 817 -5.09 20.99 -2.32
N GLU A 818 -4.95 19.93 -1.52
CA GLU A 818 -3.77 19.05 -1.56
C GLU A 818 -3.81 18.05 -2.72
N PHE A 819 -5.00 17.79 -3.26
CA PHE A 819 -5.23 16.81 -4.31
C PHE A 819 -5.69 17.57 -5.56
N ASP A 820 -5.00 17.40 -6.70
CA ASP A 820 -5.42 17.99 -7.98
C ASP A 820 -6.67 17.22 -8.50
N LEU A 821 -7.84 17.47 -7.89
CA LEU A 821 -9.10 16.74 -8.09
C LEU A 821 -9.91 17.29 -9.27
N GLU A 822 -10.59 16.40 -10.00
CA GLU A 822 -11.58 16.76 -11.02
C GLU A 822 -12.99 16.80 -10.38
N TRP A 823 -13.82 17.78 -10.74
CA TRP A 823 -15.13 17.97 -10.08
C TRP A 823 -16.19 18.63 -10.98
N VAL A 824 -17.47 18.39 -10.67
CA VAL A 824 -18.62 19.14 -11.20
C VAL A 824 -19.46 19.65 -10.04
N LEU A 825 -19.76 20.96 -10.06
CA LEU A 825 -20.40 21.63 -8.93
C LEU A 825 -21.80 22.13 -9.28
N TRP A 826 -22.69 21.96 -8.32
CA TRP A 826 -24.00 22.61 -8.28
C TRP A 826 -24.02 23.57 -7.09
N ALA A 827 -23.27 24.68 -7.16
CA ALA A 827 -23.25 25.69 -6.10
C ALA A 827 -23.44 27.12 -6.62
N TRP A 828 -24.00 27.96 -5.75
CA TRP A 828 -24.20 29.39 -5.96
C TRP A 828 -22.88 30.16 -6.13
N GLN A 829 -22.98 31.34 -6.73
CA GLN A 829 -21.86 32.22 -7.12
C GLN A 829 -20.91 32.58 -5.95
N GLU A 830 -21.42 32.62 -4.72
CA GLU A 830 -20.62 32.91 -3.52
C GLU A 830 -19.68 31.75 -3.14
N TYR A 831 -20.10 30.50 -3.28
CA TYR A 831 -19.26 29.31 -3.05
C TYR A 831 -18.24 29.10 -4.17
N GLN A 832 -18.61 29.48 -5.40
CA GLN A 832 -17.70 29.44 -6.55
C GLN A 832 -16.45 30.26 -6.29
N ARG A 833 -16.55 31.42 -5.62
CA ARG A 833 -15.39 32.26 -5.28
C ARG A 833 -14.45 31.58 -4.28
N ARG A 834 -14.97 30.76 -3.36
CA ARG A 834 -14.16 30.09 -2.34
C ARG A 834 -13.38 28.89 -2.88
N MET A 835 -13.84 28.37 -4.01
CA MET A 835 -13.23 27.23 -4.69
C MET A 835 -12.15 27.63 -5.70
N GLU A 836 -11.81 28.92 -5.86
CA GLU A 836 -10.93 29.39 -6.94
C GLU A 836 -9.59 28.64 -6.99
N LEU A 837 -8.95 28.34 -5.86
CA LEU A 837 -7.68 27.59 -5.86
C LEU A 837 -7.85 26.15 -6.39
N ILE A 838 -8.90 25.44 -5.97
CA ILE A 838 -9.15 24.05 -6.39
C ILE A 838 -9.66 23.94 -7.84
N LYS A 839 -9.87 25.06 -8.54
CA LYS A 839 -10.13 25.08 -9.99
C LYS A 839 -8.84 25.17 -10.81
N LEU A 840 -7.72 25.47 -10.17
CA LEU A 840 -6.43 25.66 -10.82
C LEU A 840 -5.66 24.35 -10.84
N LYS A 841 -4.95 24.09 -11.93
CA LYS A 841 -3.95 23.03 -12.01
C LYS A 841 -2.79 23.40 -11.10
N LEU A 842 -2.52 22.57 -10.10
CA LEU A 842 -1.48 22.83 -9.10
C LEU A 842 -0.22 22.01 -9.36
N GLN A 843 -0.35 20.87 -10.03
CA GLN A 843 0.78 19.97 -10.29
C GLN A 843 0.85 19.55 -11.76
N ASP A 844 2.07 19.46 -12.30
CA ASP A 844 2.35 18.85 -13.59
C ASP A 844 3.40 17.73 -13.44
N PRO A 845 3.03 16.45 -13.60
CA PRO A 845 3.94 15.32 -13.41
C PRO A 845 5.17 15.34 -14.33
N SER A 846 5.14 16.10 -15.44
CA SER A 846 6.25 16.20 -16.37
C SER A 846 7.37 17.16 -15.92
N LEU A 847 7.13 18.00 -14.91
CA LEU A 847 8.06 19.02 -14.45
C LEU A 847 8.91 18.53 -13.26
N LYS A 848 10.23 18.51 -13.44
CA LYS A 848 11.23 18.15 -12.40
C LYS A 848 11.60 19.30 -11.43
N SER A 849 10.83 20.39 -11.39
CA SER A 849 11.21 21.61 -10.66
C SER A 849 11.06 21.50 -9.14
N GLN A 850 11.83 22.30 -8.40
CA GLN A 850 11.68 22.46 -6.94
C GLN A 850 10.23 22.82 -6.55
N VAL A 851 9.67 22.02 -5.64
CA VAL A 851 8.35 22.22 -5.05
C VAL A 851 8.31 23.54 -4.29
N SER A 852 7.27 24.34 -4.54
CA SER A 852 6.95 25.55 -3.79
C SER A 852 5.55 25.46 -3.21
N HIS A 853 5.19 26.42 -2.36
CA HIS A 853 3.91 26.43 -1.67
C HIS A 853 3.09 27.66 -2.04
N ILE A 854 1.78 27.49 -2.14
CA ILE A 854 0.78 28.55 -2.15
C ILE A 854 0.15 28.59 -0.77
N MET A 855 0.04 29.77 -0.17
CA MET A 855 -0.59 29.90 1.14
C MET A 855 -2.07 30.27 0.95
N PHE A 856 -2.93 29.30 1.23
CA PHE A 856 -4.37 29.34 0.95
C PHE A 856 -5.18 29.53 2.22
N HIS A 857 -6.15 30.44 2.22
CA HIS A 857 -7.10 30.66 3.31
C HIS A 857 -8.47 30.02 2.98
N PRO A 858 -8.78 28.81 3.48
CA PRO A 858 -9.90 28.00 2.99
C PRO A 858 -11.28 28.59 3.25
N GLN A 859 -11.46 29.32 4.36
CA GLN A 859 -12.75 29.96 4.68
C GLN A 859 -13.16 31.00 3.62
N SER A 860 -12.21 31.82 3.17
CA SER A 860 -12.46 32.86 2.16
C SER A 860 -12.17 32.43 0.72
N GLY A 861 -11.42 31.35 0.55
CA GLY A 861 -10.83 30.92 -0.72
C GLY A 861 -9.85 31.91 -1.36
N THR A 862 -9.08 32.63 -0.54
CA THR A 862 -8.08 33.60 -1.01
C THR A 862 -6.67 33.07 -0.78
N CYS A 863 -5.70 33.63 -1.50
CA CYS A 863 -4.29 33.28 -1.37
C CYS A 863 -3.47 34.47 -0.86
N ILE A 864 -2.41 34.20 -0.09
CA ILE A 864 -1.51 35.23 0.41
C ILE A 864 -0.54 35.66 -0.69
N ASN A 865 -0.60 36.96 -1.01
CA ASN A 865 0.18 37.61 -2.04
C ASN A 865 1.09 38.68 -1.44
N ALA A 866 2.35 38.70 -1.86
CA ALA A 866 3.26 39.80 -1.65
C ALA A 866 2.99 40.86 -2.73
N ASP A 867 2.78 42.11 -2.32
CA ASP A 867 2.47 43.21 -3.25
C ASP A 867 3.72 43.81 -3.95
N GLY A 868 4.88 43.19 -3.76
CA GLY A 868 6.18 43.67 -4.26
C GLY A 868 6.86 44.69 -3.34
N THR A 869 6.23 45.06 -2.22
CA THR A 869 6.81 45.83 -1.11
C THR A 869 7.06 44.93 0.11
N GLU A 870 7.22 45.50 1.31
CA GLU A 870 7.42 44.77 2.56
C GLU A 870 6.11 44.20 3.16
N ARG A 871 5.01 44.08 2.39
CA ARG A 871 3.68 43.69 2.89
C ARG A 871 3.09 42.47 2.19
N ILE A 872 2.21 41.78 2.92
CA ILE A 872 1.41 40.67 2.40
C ILE A 872 -0.08 40.98 2.54
N SER A 873 -0.89 40.45 1.64
CA SER A 873 -2.35 40.59 1.67
C SER A 873 -3.04 39.34 1.12
N ALA A 874 -4.29 39.11 1.53
CA ALA A 874 -5.14 38.09 0.93
C ALA A 874 -5.76 38.60 -0.38
N GLY A 875 -5.56 37.84 -1.47
CA GLY A 875 -6.09 38.17 -2.79
C GLY A 875 -6.53 36.94 -3.59
N ASP A 876 -6.77 37.14 -4.89
CA ASP A 876 -7.11 36.07 -5.84
C ASP A 876 -5.95 35.06 -5.94
N CYS A 877 -6.32 33.78 -6.06
CA CYS A 877 -5.40 32.65 -6.22
C CYS A 877 -4.94 32.42 -7.68
N LYS A 878 -5.45 33.18 -8.67
CA LYS A 878 -5.04 33.02 -10.09
C LYS A 878 -3.57 33.34 -10.38
N ALA A 879 -2.96 34.23 -9.60
CA ALA A 879 -1.56 34.59 -9.72
C ALA A 879 -0.95 34.73 -8.32
N PRO A 880 -0.83 33.63 -7.56
CA PRO A 880 -0.47 33.70 -6.17
C PRO A 880 1.04 33.92 -6.01
N SER A 881 1.45 34.48 -4.87
CA SER A 881 2.86 34.44 -4.49
C SER A 881 3.28 33.01 -4.15
N HIS A 882 4.48 32.64 -4.59
CA HIS A 882 5.07 31.33 -4.30
C HIS A 882 5.98 31.43 -3.08
N TRP A 883 5.79 30.51 -2.15
CA TRP A 883 6.50 30.46 -0.88
C TRP A 883 7.40 29.22 -0.80
N VAL A 884 8.52 29.33 -0.11
CA VAL A 884 9.43 28.23 0.18
C VAL A 884 9.44 28.04 1.69
N HIS A 885 9.07 26.85 2.13
CA HIS A 885 9.08 26.42 3.53
C HIS A 885 9.54 24.96 3.54
N THR A 886 10.61 24.67 4.26
CA THR A 886 11.35 23.40 4.16
C THR A 886 11.03 22.43 5.29
N ARG A 887 10.84 22.93 6.52
CA ARG A 887 10.42 22.17 7.71
C ARG A 887 9.85 23.13 8.75
N ASP A 888 9.08 22.59 9.71
CA ASP A 888 8.57 23.37 10.84
C ASP A 888 9.72 24.04 11.61
N GLY A 889 9.59 25.33 11.87
CA GLY A 889 10.62 26.16 12.48
C GLY A 889 11.50 26.90 11.47
N ASP A 890 11.47 26.56 10.18
CA ASP A 890 12.17 27.33 9.15
C ASP A 890 11.34 28.55 8.71
N PRO A 891 11.97 29.64 8.24
CA PRO A 891 11.25 30.79 7.70
C PRO A 891 10.44 30.46 6.45
N ILE A 892 9.23 31.03 6.35
CA ILE A 892 8.43 31.04 5.12
C ILE A 892 8.98 32.15 4.22
N ARG A 893 9.69 31.76 3.16
CA ARG A 893 10.41 32.67 2.25
C ARG A 893 9.64 32.89 0.96
N LEU A 894 9.70 34.11 0.44
CA LEU A 894 9.17 34.40 -0.89
C LEU A 894 10.11 33.80 -1.96
N LYS A 895 9.59 32.92 -2.82
CA LYS A 895 10.37 32.20 -3.83
C LYS A 895 11.08 33.19 -4.77
N GLY A 896 12.39 33.00 -4.93
CA GLY A 896 13.23 33.85 -5.78
C GLY A 896 13.62 35.19 -5.16
N LYS A 897 13.29 35.45 -3.89
CA LYS A 897 13.68 36.65 -3.13
C LYS A 897 14.37 36.24 -1.82
N ARG A 898 15.07 37.19 -1.19
CA ARG A 898 15.68 37.02 0.15
C ARG A 898 14.74 37.40 1.30
N LEU A 899 13.45 37.60 1.00
CA LEU A 899 12.44 38.05 1.95
C LEU A 899 11.73 36.85 2.60
N CYS A 900 11.47 36.93 3.90
CA CYS A 900 10.62 36.02 4.65
C CYS A 900 9.56 36.78 5.44
N ILE A 901 8.50 36.07 5.83
CA ILE A 901 7.47 36.63 6.70
C ILE A 901 8.02 36.75 8.13
N LYS A 902 7.92 37.94 8.71
CA LYS A 902 8.34 38.28 10.07
C LYS A 902 7.18 38.96 10.82
N VAL A 903 7.07 38.68 12.11
CA VAL A 903 6.02 39.23 12.97
C VAL A 903 6.62 40.13 14.03
N VAL A 904 5.93 41.24 14.30
CA VAL A 904 6.36 42.25 15.29
C VAL A 904 5.66 42.04 16.63
N SER A 905 4.32 41.96 16.64
CA SER A 905 3.53 41.76 17.87
C SER A 905 2.06 41.42 17.59
N ASP A 906 1.33 41.00 18.61
CA ASP A 906 -0.12 40.73 18.58
C ASP A 906 -0.92 41.93 18.03
N GLY A 907 -1.79 41.68 17.05
CA GLY A 907 -2.63 42.69 16.39
C GLY A 907 -1.96 43.46 15.25
N TRP A 908 -0.72 43.15 14.87
CA TRP A 908 0.01 43.85 13.79
C TRP A 908 -0.07 43.12 12.45
N GLU A 909 0.14 43.86 11.36
CA GLU A 909 0.34 43.27 10.03
C GLU A 909 1.72 42.59 9.97
N PRO A 910 1.80 41.32 9.52
CA PRO A 910 3.08 40.67 9.27
C PRO A 910 3.82 41.37 8.12
N MET A 911 5.14 41.50 8.26
CA MET A 911 6.00 42.20 7.32
C MET A 911 6.95 41.24 6.60
N LEU A 912 7.39 41.59 5.40
CA LEU A 912 8.47 40.90 4.71
C LEU A 912 9.82 41.51 5.11
N SER A 913 10.74 40.67 5.58
CA SER A 913 12.05 41.06 6.09
C SER A 913 13.17 40.28 5.39
N GLU A 914 14.33 40.91 5.17
CA GLU A 914 15.55 40.21 4.75
C GLU A 914 16.24 39.47 5.92
N ASP A 915 15.98 39.91 7.15
CA ASP A 915 16.38 39.19 8.36
C ASP A 915 15.41 38.04 8.63
N CYS A 916 15.85 36.84 8.25
CA CYS A 916 15.16 35.57 8.42
C CYS A 916 15.83 34.67 9.46
N SER A 917 16.64 35.26 10.35
CA SER A 917 17.39 34.53 11.37
C SER A 917 16.78 34.64 12.77
N SER A 918 15.82 35.56 12.95
CA SER A 918 15.13 35.77 14.22
C SER A 918 14.03 34.73 14.48
N GLU A 919 13.75 34.44 15.75
CA GLU A 919 12.61 33.60 16.18
C GLU A 919 11.26 34.11 15.64
N GLN A 920 11.11 35.44 15.49
CA GLN A 920 9.97 36.11 14.84
C GLN A 920 9.76 35.76 13.35
N SER A 921 10.68 35.02 12.75
CA SER A 921 10.59 34.49 11.39
C SER A 921 10.56 32.96 11.36
N SER A 922 10.53 32.29 12.50
CA SER A 922 10.48 30.83 12.64
C SER A 922 9.02 30.37 12.66
N TRP A 923 8.53 29.94 11.51
CA TRP A 923 7.13 29.54 11.36
C TRP A 923 6.96 28.03 11.51
N LYS A 924 5.91 27.63 12.21
CA LYS A 924 5.53 26.23 12.39
C LYS A 924 4.11 26.03 11.87
N SER A 925 3.93 24.93 11.15
CA SER A 925 2.62 24.48 10.66
C SER A 925 2.12 23.35 11.56
N PHE A 926 1.03 23.60 12.27
CA PHE A 926 0.50 22.63 13.23
C PHE A 926 -0.83 22.03 12.74
N PRO A 927 -1.11 20.74 13.03
CA PRO A 927 -2.49 20.29 13.16
C PRO A 927 -3.18 21.19 14.19
N ARG A 928 -4.51 21.32 14.11
CA ARG A 928 -5.25 21.99 15.17
C ARG A 928 -4.78 21.43 16.54
N PRO A 929 -4.31 22.26 17.48
CA PRO A 929 -3.79 21.71 18.73
C PRO A 929 -4.96 21.18 19.56
N SER A 930 -4.90 19.89 19.88
CA SER A 930 -5.58 19.32 21.03
C SER A 930 -4.82 19.80 22.27
N PHE A 931 -5.16 21.00 22.78
CA PHE A 931 -4.70 21.35 24.13
C PHE A 931 -5.51 20.57 25.15
N THR A 932 -4.80 19.69 25.84
CA THR A 932 -5.15 19.16 27.16
C THR A 932 -5.34 20.32 28.14
N TRP A 933 -6.48 20.35 28.81
CA TRP A 933 -6.56 20.92 30.15
C TRP A 933 -6.51 19.75 31.15
N LEU A 934 -5.49 19.74 32.02
CA LEU A 934 -5.61 19.20 33.38
C LEU A 934 -6.42 20.23 34.20
N PRO A 935 -7.24 19.84 35.19
CA PRO A 935 -7.21 18.61 35.98
C PRO A 935 -8.22 17.53 35.55
#